data_AF-A0A0H2KRV7-F1
#
_entry.id   AF-A0A0H2KRV7-F1
#
_cell.length_a   1.000
_cell.length_b   1.000
_cell.length_c   1.000
_cell.angle_alpha   90.00
_cell.angle_beta   90.00
_cell.angle_gamma   90.00
#
_symmetry.space_group_name_H-M   'P 1'
#
loop_
_entity.id
_entity.type
_entity.pdbx_description
1 polymer ?
#
loop_
_entity_poly.entity_id
_entity_poly.type
_entity_poly.pdbx_seq_one_letter_code
_entity_poly.pdbx_strand_id
1 'polypeptide(L)'
;MRRAGPASLDAPPGARGRAPGLSPPSARDVGDGRRAERHRARYVRGVSRLGARMRASAAAAGERVPPWVLVTLGVVCTVVGAALVLRPFASLALLVVAVVVGATVLGVTELVAGRSPDRGGESAPRAPGAPRAPRWPHVARGLVFLALAVAVVVWPAPSIVVVAVLVGVGLVVAGVLDGVEGVPSSGADRWTRLALGVASVVLGVLALVWPDVTVLVVAVVFGVRVVILGVRLLVAGVRRSRTHHEAARAVAPGSTSAAPDPSGPRRHGRVALVGAVLAVVAAGALASVSVGLHRAAPQVDAFYDPPASVPDEPGRLVRAEPFTRQIPDGATAWRILYTTTRDEGEPAVASGIVVVPDALRDDAAPPVIAWAHGTTGSARGCAPSVLDEPFESGAFFLLDDVLAHGWALVATDYVGLGTDGPHPYLVGQGEARSVLDAVRAARELDGATLGEQTVVWGHSQGGHAALWTGAVAPEYAPDVPLAGVAALAPASDLTGLVSHLESVTGGSVFASFVVEAYDAIYPDSDAAGYVRPGARFVVREMASRCLSEPSALVSVAEALSMDQPLWTTDPTTGPLGERLAENVPTGPVAAPLLVAQGASDTLILPTAQEAYVGARCAAGQPVDYRVYPERDHVGLVQAESPLAPDLVRWTEARLAGEPPTPTCAAG
;
A
#
# COMPACT_ATOMS: atom_id res chain seq x y z
N MET A 1 15.86 39.92 -35.57
CA MET A 1 16.70 41.09 -35.97
C MET A 1 16.03 42.35 -35.44
N ARG A 2 16.74 43.14 -34.61
CA ARG A 2 16.45 44.52 -34.09
C ARG A 2 15.24 44.68 -33.14
N ARG A 3 15.42 44.77 -31.81
CA ARG A 3 15.89 45.90 -30.93
C ARG A 3 15.01 47.16 -30.99
N ALA A 4 14.36 47.50 -29.86
CA ALA A 4 14.70 48.63 -28.97
C ALA A 4 13.46 49.23 -28.25
N GLY A 5 13.46 49.28 -26.90
CA GLY A 5 12.77 50.34 -26.13
C GLY A 5 13.57 51.67 -26.21
N PRO A 6 13.19 52.78 -25.54
CA PRO A 6 12.89 52.85 -24.09
C PRO A 6 11.90 53.96 -23.63
N ALA A 7 11.68 54.07 -22.29
CA ALA A 7 11.51 55.26 -21.40
C ALA A 7 10.67 56.49 -21.87
N SER A 8 9.99 57.31 -21.06
CA SER A 8 9.73 57.53 -19.63
C SER A 8 8.86 58.80 -19.52
N LEU A 9 8.09 58.96 -18.42
CA LEU A 9 7.62 60.22 -17.82
C LEU A 9 6.69 61.14 -18.65
N ASP A 10 5.45 61.37 -18.19
CA ASP A 10 5.01 62.69 -17.70
C ASP A 10 3.55 62.71 -17.25
N ALA A 11 3.31 63.42 -16.14
CA ALA A 11 2.01 63.73 -15.57
C ALA A 11 1.42 65.01 -16.17
N PRO A 12 0.09 65.21 -16.14
CA PRO A 12 -0.52 66.53 -16.18
C PRO A 12 -1.35 66.85 -14.92
N PRO A 13 -1.73 68.14 -14.73
CA PRO A 13 -1.62 68.84 -13.45
C PRO A 13 -2.94 69.03 -12.69
N GLY A 14 -2.79 69.48 -11.44
CA GLY A 14 -3.84 69.53 -10.44
C GLY A 14 -4.88 70.64 -10.56
N ALA A 15 -5.98 70.42 -9.83
CA ALA A 15 -6.95 71.42 -9.44
C ALA A 15 -7.06 71.47 -7.92
N ARG A 16 -6.88 72.67 -7.37
CA ARG A 16 -6.99 73.02 -5.95
C ARG A 16 -8.43 72.84 -5.47
N GLY A 17 -8.63 72.26 -4.27
CA GLY A 17 -9.94 72.25 -3.63
C GLY A 17 -9.91 71.73 -2.19
N ARG A 18 -9.77 72.66 -1.23
CA ARG A 18 -10.23 72.65 0.18
C ARG A 18 -10.19 71.31 0.97
N ALA A 19 -9.34 71.29 1.99
CA ALA A 19 -9.41 70.35 3.11
C ALA A 19 -10.68 70.56 3.97
N PRO A 20 -11.40 69.50 4.35
CA PRO A 20 -12.21 69.49 5.57
C PRO A 20 -11.39 68.90 6.73
N GLY A 21 -11.48 69.56 7.89
CA GLY A 21 -10.78 69.20 9.11
C GLY A 21 -11.08 67.78 9.58
N LEU A 22 -10.01 67.06 9.94
CA LEU A 22 -10.08 65.82 10.71
C LEU A 22 -10.44 66.20 12.16
N SER A 23 -11.68 65.92 12.53
CA SER A 23 -12.11 65.90 13.93
C SER A 23 -11.34 64.80 14.69
N PRO A 24 -10.95 65.02 15.96
CA PRO A 24 -10.34 63.97 16.77
C PRO A 24 -11.35 62.83 17.00
N PRO A 25 -10.88 61.57 17.15
CA PRO A 25 -11.77 60.43 17.35
C PRO A 25 -12.61 60.64 18.61
N SER A 26 -13.90 60.36 18.49
CA SER A 26 -14.84 60.50 19.60
C SER A 26 -14.47 59.54 20.75
N ALA A 27 -14.77 59.92 21.99
CA ALA A 27 -14.52 59.11 23.19
C ALA A 27 -15.20 57.72 23.17
N ARG A 28 -16.13 57.47 22.22
CA ARG A 28 -16.76 56.16 21.99
C ARG A 28 -15.85 55.18 21.22
N ASP A 29 -15.08 55.63 20.23
CA ASP A 29 -14.20 54.75 19.43
C ASP A 29 -12.98 54.25 20.23
N VAL A 30 -12.46 55.09 21.12
CA VAL A 30 -11.38 54.69 22.06
C VAL A 30 -11.90 53.72 23.13
N GLY A 31 -13.20 53.77 23.44
CA GLY A 31 -13.87 52.88 24.38
C GLY A 31 -14.07 51.46 23.85
N ASP A 32 -14.32 51.32 22.55
CA ASP A 32 -14.63 50.02 21.93
C ASP A 32 -13.36 49.21 21.62
N GLY A 33 -12.29 49.87 21.16
CA GLY A 33 -10.96 49.24 21.02
C GLY A 33 -10.40 48.71 22.35
N ARG A 34 -10.58 49.46 23.44
CA ARG A 34 -10.19 49.02 24.80
C ARG A 34 -11.10 47.92 25.36
N ARG A 35 -12.32 47.75 24.85
CA ARG A 35 -13.21 46.62 25.21
C ARG A 35 -12.81 45.34 24.48
N ALA A 36 -12.49 45.43 23.20
CA ALA A 36 -12.02 44.30 22.39
C ALA A 36 -10.70 43.72 22.91
N GLU A 37 -9.70 44.56 23.25
CA GLU A 37 -8.45 44.12 23.88
C GLU A 37 -8.67 43.49 25.26
N ARG A 38 -9.59 44.04 26.08
CA ARG A 38 -9.93 43.45 27.38
C ARG A 38 -10.65 42.12 27.25
N HIS A 39 -11.42 41.90 26.19
CA HIS A 39 -12.05 40.61 25.88
C HIS A 39 -11.04 39.58 25.40
N ARG A 40 -10.13 39.96 24.49
CA ARG A 40 -9.04 39.08 24.01
C ARG A 40 -8.08 38.72 25.15
N ALA A 41 -7.71 39.68 26.00
CA ALA A 41 -6.90 39.45 27.18
C ALA A 41 -7.62 38.62 28.26
N ARG A 42 -8.95 38.72 28.39
CA ARG A 42 -9.75 37.84 29.26
C ARG A 42 -9.90 36.43 28.72
N TYR A 43 -10.02 36.27 27.40
CA TYR A 43 -10.10 34.97 26.75
C TYR A 43 -8.77 34.22 26.85
N VAL A 44 -7.65 34.87 26.50
CA VAL A 44 -6.30 34.30 26.65
C VAL A 44 -5.95 34.02 28.11
N ARG A 45 -6.34 34.90 29.06
CA ARG A 45 -6.23 34.61 30.51
C ARG A 45 -7.17 33.51 30.99
N GLY A 46 -8.32 33.33 30.35
CA GLY A 46 -9.30 32.29 30.68
C GLY A 46 -8.79 30.92 30.28
N VAL A 47 -8.27 30.79 29.05
CA VAL A 47 -7.65 29.56 28.54
C VAL A 47 -6.37 29.22 29.32
N SER A 48 -5.54 30.21 29.65
CA SER A 48 -4.33 29.98 30.46
C SER A 48 -4.65 29.62 31.92
N ARG A 49 -5.71 30.17 32.51
CA ARG A 49 -6.20 29.78 33.85
C ARG A 49 -6.86 28.39 33.85
N LEU A 50 -7.52 27.99 32.76
CA LEU A 50 -8.07 26.65 32.60
C LEU A 50 -6.95 25.60 32.50
N GLY A 51 -5.93 25.87 31.68
CA GLY A 51 -4.74 25.03 31.57
C GLY A 51 -3.88 25.02 32.85
N ALA A 52 -3.85 26.11 33.62
CA ALA A 52 -3.17 26.15 34.92
C ALA A 52 -3.95 25.38 36.00
N ARG A 53 -5.29 25.46 36.01
CA ARG A 53 -6.14 24.68 36.92
C ARG A 53 -6.11 23.19 36.61
N MET A 54 -6.16 22.79 35.34
CA MET A 54 -6.01 21.39 34.96
C MET A 54 -4.65 20.81 35.35
N ARG A 55 -3.56 21.57 35.17
CA ARG A 55 -2.21 21.18 35.63
C ARG A 55 -2.10 21.13 37.16
N ALA A 56 -2.72 22.05 37.88
CA ALA A 56 -2.75 22.06 39.35
C ALA A 56 -3.60 20.90 39.92
N SER A 57 -4.73 20.57 39.29
CA SER A 57 -5.56 19.42 39.65
C SER A 57 -4.86 18.09 39.37
N ALA A 58 -4.14 17.99 38.24
CA ALA A 58 -3.32 16.81 37.92
C ALA A 58 -2.12 16.66 38.87
N ALA A 59 -1.49 17.77 39.27
CA ALA A 59 -0.42 17.78 40.28
C ALA A 59 -0.94 17.35 41.66
N ALA A 60 -2.09 17.87 42.09
CA ALA A 60 -2.72 17.52 43.37
C ALA A 60 -3.25 16.07 43.41
N ALA A 61 -3.67 15.52 42.26
CA ALA A 61 -4.03 14.10 42.13
C ALA A 61 -2.79 13.20 42.13
N GLY A 62 -1.71 13.63 41.47
CA GLY A 62 -0.43 12.94 41.41
C GLY A 62 0.28 12.83 42.77
N GLU A 63 -0.05 13.70 43.73
CA GLU A 63 0.51 13.63 45.07
C GLU A 63 0.03 12.45 45.93
N ARG A 64 -1.12 11.86 45.58
CA ARG A 64 -1.73 10.74 46.33
C ARG A 64 -1.37 9.36 45.79
N VAL A 65 -0.61 9.30 44.69
CA VAL A 65 -0.29 8.05 44.02
C VAL A 65 0.96 7.44 44.65
N PRO A 66 0.89 6.22 45.21
CA PRO A 66 2.05 5.55 45.79
C PRO A 66 3.18 5.39 44.76
N PRO A 67 4.46 5.51 45.16
CA PRO A 67 5.59 5.37 44.24
C PRO A 67 5.61 4.04 43.48
N TRP A 68 5.17 2.96 44.12
CA TRP A 68 5.07 1.64 43.49
C TRP A 68 4.07 1.63 42.34
N VAL A 69 2.95 2.35 42.43
CA VAL A 69 1.96 2.46 41.35
C VAL A 69 2.56 3.16 40.12
N LEU A 70 3.36 4.21 40.33
CA LEU A 70 4.05 4.91 39.25
C LEU A 70 5.11 4.02 38.57
N VAL A 71 5.84 3.22 39.36
CA VAL A 71 6.81 2.27 38.83
C VAL A 71 6.12 1.16 38.04
N THR A 72 5.06 0.54 38.59
CA THR A 72 4.30 -0.51 37.90
C THR A 72 3.66 0.00 36.62
N LEU A 73 3.00 1.16 36.66
CA LEU A 73 2.42 1.78 35.47
C LEU A 73 3.50 2.15 34.44
N GLY A 74 4.66 2.62 34.91
CA GLY A 74 5.80 2.93 34.05
C GLY A 74 6.38 1.70 33.34
N VAL A 75 6.51 0.56 34.05
CA VAL A 75 6.92 -0.73 33.45
C VAL A 75 5.88 -1.19 32.42
N VAL A 76 4.59 -1.17 32.78
CA VAL A 76 3.50 -1.59 31.87
C VAL A 76 3.49 -0.74 30.60
N CYS A 77 3.55 0.59 30.71
CA CYS A 77 3.64 1.47 29.54
C CYS A 77 4.90 1.21 28.72
N THR A 78 6.05 0.95 29.34
CA THR A 78 7.30 0.67 28.59
C THR A 78 7.21 -0.64 27.81
N VAL A 79 6.69 -1.70 28.43
CA VAL A 79 6.52 -3.02 27.79
C VAL A 79 5.47 -2.97 26.68
N VAL A 80 4.32 -2.36 26.93
CA VAL A 80 3.27 -2.17 25.93
C VAL A 80 3.79 -1.31 24.78
N GLY A 81 4.44 -0.18 25.07
CA GLY A 81 5.04 0.69 24.05
C GLY A 81 6.08 -0.04 23.20
N ALA A 82 6.94 -0.86 23.80
CA ALA A 82 7.92 -1.66 23.08
C ALA A 82 7.26 -2.73 22.21
N ALA A 83 6.21 -3.39 22.70
CA ALA A 83 5.43 -4.35 21.91
C ALA A 83 4.74 -3.67 20.71
N LEU A 84 4.20 -2.46 20.89
CA LEU A 84 3.61 -1.66 19.80
C LEU A 84 4.64 -1.29 18.72
N VAL A 85 5.88 -0.98 19.10
CA VAL A 85 6.97 -0.64 18.16
C VAL A 85 7.52 -1.88 17.44
N LEU A 86 7.69 -2.99 18.17
CA LEU A 86 8.30 -4.21 17.63
C LEU A 86 7.32 -5.06 16.82
N ARG A 87 6.00 -4.84 16.99
CA ARG A 87 4.94 -5.57 16.27
C ARG A 87 3.80 -4.64 15.84
N PRO A 88 4.02 -3.80 14.82
CA PRO A 88 3.09 -2.73 14.43
C PRO A 88 1.71 -3.22 13.92
N PHE A 89 1.60 -4.46 13.45
CA PHE A 89 0.35 -5.02 12.96
C PHE A 89 -0.40 -5.84 14.04
N ALA A 90 0.31 -6.60 14.87
CA ALA A 90 -0.27 -7.19 16.10
C ALA A 90 -0.77 -6.11 17.08
N SER A 91 -0.22 -4.90 16.99
CA SER A 91 -0.59 -3.76 17.81
C SER A 91 -1.82 -2.99 17.34
N LEU A 92 -2.40 -3.34 16.20
CA LEU A 92 -3.63 -2.74 15.71
C LEU A 92 -4.81 -3.13 16.61
N ALA A 93 -4.86 -4.40 17.02
CA ALA A 93 -5.78 -4.88 18.06
C ALA A 93 -5.49 -4.22 19.42
N LEU A 94 -4.22 -4.07 19.81
CA LEU A 94 -3.87 -3.34 21.05
C LEU A 94 -4.22 -1.86 20.99
N LEU A 95 -4.12 -1.22 19.84
CA LEU A 95 -4.47 0.19 19.64
C LEU A 95 -5.98 0.35 19.75
N VAL A 96 -6.75 -0.54 19.12
CA VAL A 96 -8.22 -0.62 19.28
C VAL A 96 -8.57 -0.82 20.75
N VAL A 97 -7.95 -1.79 21.43
CA VAL A 97 -8.16 -2.03 22.87
C VAL A 97 -7.78 -0.79 23.68
N ALA A 98 -6.67 -0.12 23.38
CA ALA A 98 -6.23 1.08 24.09
C ALA A 98 -7.19 2.26 23.89
N VAL A 99 -7.71 2.44 22.66
CA VAL A 99 -8.72 3.45 22.33
C VAL A 99 -10.03 3.15 23.04
N VAL A 100 -10.48 1.89 23.03
CA VAL A 100 -11.70 1.44 23.73
C VAL A 100 -11.57 1.61 25.24
N VAL A 101 -10.46 1.19 25.82
CA VAL A 101 -10.17 1.35 27.25
C VAL A 101 -10.08 2.84 27.62
N GLY A 102 -9.38 3.63 26.81
CA GLY A 102 -9.24 5.07 27.02
C GLY A 102 -10.59 5.81 26.95
N ALA A 103 -11.38 5.54 25.92
CA ALA A 103 -12.72 6.10 25.76
C ALA A 103 -13.66 5.65 26.89
N THR A 104 -13.58 4.39 27.33
CA THR A 104 -14.34 3.87 28.47
C THR A 104 -13.97 4.58 29.77
N VAL A 105 -12.66 4.74 30.06
CA VAL A 105 -12.17 5.45 31.24
C VAL A 105 -12.59 6.92 31.21
N LEU A 106 -12.45 7.60 30.07
CA LEU A 106 -12.89 8.99 29.90
C LEU A 106 -14.41 9.14 30.06
N GLY A 107 -15.19 8.22 29.50
CA GLY A 107 -16.65 8.19 29.65
C GLY A 107 -17.08 7.99 31.10
N VAL A 108 -16.50 7.02 31.80
CA VAL A 108 -16.80 6.72 33.20
C VAL A 108 -16.36 7.88 34.10
N THR A 109 -15.18 8.47 33.87
CA THR A 109 -14.68 9.58 34.69
C THR A 109 -15.54 10.84 34.54
N GLU A 110 -16.03 11.18 33.34
CA GLU A 110 -16.98 12.29 33.14
C GLU A 110 -18.33 12.02 33.85
N LEU A 111 -18.81 10.77 33.81
CA LEU A 111 -20.04 10.38 34.53
C LEU A 111 -19.86 10.42 36.05
N VAL A 112 -18.68 10.06 36.57
CA VAL A 112 -18.36 10.13 38.01
C VAL A 112 -18.09 11.57 38.46
N ALA A 113 -17.42 12.38 37.64
CA ALA A 113 -17.23 13.81 37.90
C ALA A 113 -18.57 14.55 37.97
N GLY A 114 -19.57 14.13 37.18
CA GLY A 114 -20.95 14.60 37.29
C GLY A 114 -21.70 14.15 38.56
N ARG A 115 -21.20 13.14 39.28
CA ARG A 115 -21.80 12.58 40.52
C ARG A 115 -21.21 13.14 41.81
N SER A 116 -19.97 13.63 41.80
CA SER A 116 -19.33 14.14 43.03
C SER A 116 -20.11 15.34 43.59
N PRO A 117 -20.72 15.23 44.78
CA PRO A 117 -21.18 16.40 45.52
C PRO A 117 -19.92 17.19 45.88
N ASP A 118 -19.96 18.53 45.78
CA ASP A 118 -18.92 19.42 46.28
C ASP A 118 -18.38 18.95 47.64
N ARG A 119 -17.24 18.25 47.63
CA ARG A 119 -16.37 18.10 48.79
C ARG A 119 -15.17 19.03 48.58
N GLY A 120 -15.48 20.32 48.51
CA GLY A 120 -14.55 21.40 48.80
C GLY A 120 -14.76 21.78 50.26
N GLY A 121 -13.69 21.66 51.05
CA GLY A 121 -13.70 21.85 52.50
C GLY A 121 -14.14 23.24 52.98
N GLU A 122 -14.29 23.30 54.29
CA GLU A 122 -14.56 24.49 55.10
C GLU A 122 -13.78 25.72 54.64
N SER A 123 -14.45 26.88 54.67
CA SER A 123 -13.92 28.27 54.58
C SER A 123 -14.41 29.11 53.38
N ALA A 124 -15.73 29.25 53.18
CA ALA A 124 -16.36 30.51 52.72
C ALA A 124 -17.90 30.42 52.75
N PRO A 125 -18.65 31.42 53.29
CA PRO A 125 -20.11 31.43 53.21
C PRO A 125 -20.57 31.67 51.77
N ARG A 126 -21.48 30.82 51.27
CA ARG A 126 -22.15 30.99 49.97
C ARG A 126 -23.21 32.09 50.04
N ALA A 127 -23.26 32.95 49.02
CA ALA A 127 -24.37 33.88 48.80
C ALA A 127 -25.66 33.11 48.41
N PRO A 128 -26.85 33.47 48.91
CA PRO A 128 -28.10 32.79 48.56
C PRO A 128 -28.49 33.11 47.11
N GLY A 129 -28.78 32.09 46.28
CA GLY A 129 -29.42 32.26 44.97
C GLY A 129 -28.58 32.02 43.71
N ALA A 130 -27.33 31.56 43.81
CA ALA A 130 -26.56 31.20 42.61
C ALA A 130 -27.09 29.90 41.96
N PRO A 131 -27.49 29.90 40.67
CA PRO A 131 -28.00 28.70 39.99
C PRO A 131 -26.91 27.62 39.91
N ARG A 132 -27.30 26.37 40.19
CA ARG A 132 -26.42 25.20 40.04
C ARG A 132 -26.03 25.07 38.57
N ALA A 133 -24.74 24.94 38.30
CA ALA A 133 -24.27 24.64 36.95
C ALA A 133 -24.96 23.36 36.43
N PRO A 134 -25.49 23.35 35.20
CA PRO A 134 -26.21 22.21 34.67
C PRO A 134 -25.28 20.99 34.53
N ARG A 135 -25.78 19.81 34.93
CA ARG A 135 -25.02 18.54 34.96
C ARG A 135 -25.05 17.77 33.64
N TRP A 136 -26.01 18.10 32.77
CA TRP A 136 -26.19 17.45 31.47
C TRP A 136 -24.95 17.47 30.53
N PRO A 137 -24.05 18.47 30.51
CA PRO A 137 -22.89 18.44 29.62
C PRO A 137 -21.80 17.44 30.05
N HIS A 138 -21.74 17.05 31.32
CA HIS A 138 -20.87 15.94 31.77
C HIS A 138 -21.46 14.59 31.39
N VAL A 139 -22.77 14.44 31.55
CA VAL A 139 -23.49 13.21 31.17
C VAL A 139 -23.46 13.00 29.65
N ALA A 140 -23.72 14.04 28.86
CA ALA A 140 -23.70 13.97 27.40
C ALA A 140 -22.31 13.58 26.87
N ARG A 141 -21.23 14.23 27.34
CA ARG A 141 -19.86 13.87 26.94
C ARG A 141 -19.49 12.46 27.37
N GLY A 142 -19.86 12.04 28.58
CA GLY A 142 -19.64 10.68 29.07
C GLY A 142 -20.32 9.62 28.20
N LEU A 143 -21.58 9.85 27.80
CA LEU A 143 -22.32 8.96 26.90
C LEU A 143 -21.73 8.91 25.49
N VAL A 144 -21.23 10.03 24.96
CA VAL A 144 -20.56 10.08 23.65
C VAL A 144 -19.28 9.23 23.65
N PHE A 145 -18.44 9.32 24.69
CA PHE A 145 -17.23 8.49 24.79
C PHE A 145 -17.53 7.00 24.91
N LEU A 146 -18.61 6.62 25.60
CA LEU A 146 -19.04 5.23 25.69
C LEU A 146 -19.62 4.72 24.37
N ALA A 147 -20.41 5.54 23.66
CA ALA A 147 -20.91 5.21 22.34
C ALA A 147 -19.77 5.03 21.33
N LEU A 148 -18.74 5.87 21.40
CA LEU A 148 -17.51 5.74 20.60
C LEU A 148 -16.79 4.42 20.90
N ALA A 149 -16.66 4.05 22.17
CA ALA A 149 -16.04 2.77 22.57
C ALA A 149 -16.82 1.56 22.01
N VAL A 150 -18.15 1.60 22.03
CA VAL A 150 -19.00 0.55 21.45
C VAL A 150 -18.90 0.51 19.92
N ALA A 151 -18.93 1.66 19.25
CA ALA A 151 -18.82 1.74 17.79
C ALA A 151 -17.49 1.14 17.28
N VAL A 152 -16.39 1.41 18.00
CA VAL A 152 -15.05 0.87 17.68
C VAL A 152 -14.99 -0.65 17.81
N VAL A 153 -15.73 -1.24 18.76
CA VAL A 153 -15.82 -2.70 18.94
C VAL A 153 -16.70 -3.37 17.89
N VAL A 154 -17.81 -2.73 17.51
CA VAL A 154 -18.79 -3.31 16.58
C VAL A 154 -18.33 -3.21 15.12
N TRP A 155 -17.62 -2.14 14.76
CA TRP A 155 -17.14 -1.91 13.39
C TRP A 155 -15.63 -1.70 13.35
N PRO A 156 -14.83 -2.75 13.60
CA PRO A 156 -13.38 -2.62 13.69
C PRO A 156 -12.75 -2.10 12.39
N ALA A 157 -13.14 -2.63 11.22
CA ALA A 157 -12.56 -2.22 9.94
C ALA A 157 -12.79 -0.73 9.58
N PRO A 158 -14.02 -0.19 9.60
CA PRO A 158 -14.25 1.25 9.40
C PRO A 158 -13.61 2.11 10.50
N SER A 159 -13.58 1.60 11.74
CA SER A 159 -12.99 2.33 12.87
C SER A 159 -11.50 2.52 12.74
N ILE A 160 -10.78 1.62 12.07
CA ILE A 160 -9.33 1.76 11.84
C ILE A 160 -9.06 2.94 10.92
N VAL A 161 -9.78 3.05 9.79
CA VAL A 161 -9.66 4.17 8.86
C VAL A 161 -10.02 5.48 9.55
N VAL A 162 -11.12 5.50 10.29
CA VAL A 162 -11.56 6.70 11.04
C VAL A 162 -10.54 7.09 12.11
N VAL A 163 -10.01 6.12 12.88
CA VAL A 163 -8.98 6.38 13.90
C VAL A 163 -7.69 6.86 13.25
N ALA A 164 -7.25 6.28 12.14
CA ALA A 164 -6.09 6.70 11.38
C ALA A 164 -6.21 8.17 10.93
N VAL A 165 -7.35 8.54 10.33
CA VAL A 165 -7.65 9.93 9.93
C VAL A 165 -7.68 10.86 11.13
N LEU A 166 -8.37 10.48 12.21
CA LEU A 166 -8.45 11.30 13.43
C LEU A 166 -7.08 11.50 14.09
N VAL A 167 -6.24 10.46 14.10
CA VAL A 167 -4.87 10.54 14.60
C VAL A 167 -3.99 11.39 13.69
N GLY A 168 -4.09 11.23 12.36
CA GLY A 168 -3.38 12.05 11.38
C GLY A 168 -3.71 13.54 11.55
N VAL A 169 -5.00 13.89 11.57
CA VAL A 169 -5.47 15.25 11.86
C VAL A 169 -5.01 15.72 13.23
N GLY A 170 -5.10 14.87 14.26
CA GLY A 170 -4.64 15.17 15.62
C GLY A 170 -3.14 15.49 15.69
N LEU A 171 -2.31 14.75 14.95
CA LEU A 171 -0.86 14.97 14.86
C LEU A 171 -0.52 16.29 14.17
N VAL A 172 -1.27 16.65 13.11
CA VAL A 172 -1.13 17.95 12.44
C VAL A 172 -1.50 19.08 13.40
N VAL A 173 -2.67 18.99 14.05
CA VAL A 173 -3.14 20.03 14.98
C VAL A 173 -2.18 20.18 16.17
N ALA A 174 -1.76 19.07 16.79
CA ALA A 174 -0.80 19.11 17.89
C ALA A 174 0.54 19.71 17.46
N GLY A 175 1.05 19.33 16.28
CA GLY A 175 2.30 19.87 15.75
C GLY A 175 2.25 21.37 15.46
N VAL A 176 1.12 21.86 14.93
CA VAL A 176 0.88 23.30 14.73
C VAL A 176 0.83 24.04 16.07
N LEU A 177 0.12 23.50 17.07
CA LEU A 177 0.05 24.11 18.41
C LEU A 177 1.43 24.16 19.09
N ASP A 178 2.20 23.07 19.03
CA ASP A 178 3.59 23.03 19.54
C ASP A 178 4.50 24.04 18.84
N GLY A 179 4.29 24.26 17.53
CA GLY A 179 4.96 25.31 16.76
C GLY A 179 4.62 26.71 17.25
N VAL A 180 3.33 27.01 17.45
CA VAL A 180 2.83 28.31 17.94
C VAL A 180 3.31 28.58 19.36
N GLU A 181 3.28 27.59 20.24
CA GLU A 181 3.76 27.69 21.64
C GLU A 181 5.30 27.69 21.74
N GLY A 182 6.01 27.27 20.70
CA GLY A 182 7.46 27.36 20.58
C GLY A 182 7.95 28.79 20.33
N VAL A 183 7.18 29.63 19.63
CA VAL A 183 7.58 31.01 19.26
C VAL A 183 7.96 31.89 20.46
N PRO A 184 7.25 31.88 21.61
CA PRO A 184 7.58 32.70 22.78
C PRO A 184 8.69 32.12 23.67
N SER A 185 9.12 30.88 23.44
CA SER A 185 10.09 30.19 24.31
C SER A 185 11.55 30.53 23.95
N SER A 186 12.49 30.33 24.85
CA SER A 186 13.89 30.73 24.69
C SER A 186 14.87 29.56 24.84
N GLY A 187 15.96 29.55 24.06
CA GLY A 187 17.05 28.56 24.17
C GLY A 187 16.74 27.21 23.53
N ALA A 188 17.26 26.11 24.11
CA ALA A 188 17.11 24.75 23.57
C ALA A 188 15.65 24.25 23.57
N ASP A 189 14.80 24.76 24.47
CA ASP A 189 13.38 24.42 24.58
C ASP A 189 12.58 24.90 23.35
N ARG A 190 12.90 26.11 22.83
CA ARG A 190 12.33 26.64 21.57
C ARG A 190 12.58 25.71 20.39
N TRP A 191 13.84 25.34 20.20
CA TRP A 191 14.24 24.49 19.08
C TRP A 191 13.71 23.07 19.21
N THR A 192 13.62 22.54 20.43
CA THR A 192 13.04 21.22 20.68
C THR A 192 11.55 21.18 20.33
N ARG A 193 10.76 22.20 20.74
CA ARG A 193 9.32 22.27 20.42
C ARG A 193 9.04 22.51 18.94
N LEU A 194 9.81 23.41 18.30
CA LEU A 194 9.70 23.63 16.86
C LEU A 194 10.02 22.34 16.07
N ALA A 195 11.10 21.64 16.42
CA ALA A 195 11.48 20.40 15.76
C ALA A 195 10.43 19.30 15.95
N LEU A 196 9.95 19.08 17.18
CA LEU A 196 8.88 18.11 17.45
C LEU A 196 7.56 18.49 16.76
N GLY A 197 7.23 19.79 16.70
CA GLY A 197 6.06 20.30 16.00
C GLY A 197 6.13 20.01 14.50
N VAL A 198 7.26 20.31 13.86
CA VAL A 198 7.49 19.99 12.44
C VAL A 198 7.42 18.49 12.19
N ALA A 199 8.09 17.67 13.01
CA ALA A 199 8.02 16.21 12.87
C ALA A 199 6.58 15.70 13.01
N SER A 200 5.80 16.24 13.95
CA SER A 200 4.40 15.85 14.15
C SER A 200 3.50 16.27 12.99
N VAL A 201 3.72 17.44 12.38
CA VAL A 201 3.00 17.84 11.17
C VAL A 201 3.35 16.95 10.00
N VAL A 202 4.63 16.68 9.76
CA VAL A 202 5.08 15.80 8.66
C VAL A 202 4.48 14.40 8.81
N LEU A 203 4.59 13.81 10.01
CA LEU A 203 4.00 12.49 10.30
C LEU A 203 2.48 12.51 10.19
N GLY A 204 1.82 13.59 10.60
CA GLY A 204 0.37 13.76 10.47
C GLY A 204 -0.11 13.89 9.02
N VAL A 205 0.65 14.56 8.16
CA VAL A 205 0.36 14.64 6.71
C VAL A 205 0.63 13.31 6.03
N LEU A 206 1.75 12.65 6.33
CA LEU A 206 2.02 11.29 5.83
C LEU A 206 0.90 10.32 6.24
N ALA A 207 0.42 10.44 7.48
CA ALA A 207 -0.71 9.69 8.01
C ALA A 207 -2.08 10.00 7.35
N LEU A 208 -2.17 11.02 6.49
CA LEU A 208 -3.40 11.35 5.76
C LEU A 208 -3.27 11.05 4.27
N VAL A 209 -2.04 11.08 3.74
CA VAL A 209 -1.75 10.79 2.33
C VAL A 209 -1.55 9.30 2.09
N TRP A 210 -1.02 8.55 3.07
CA TRP A 210 -0.74 7.10 2.98
C TRP A 210 -1.51 6.32 4.05
N PRO A 211 -2.78 5.93 3.85
CA PRO A 211 -3.57 5.19 4.85
C PRO A 211 -2.88 3.92 5.38
N ASP A 212 -2.12 3.23 4.52
CA ASP A 212 -1.47 1.94 4.83
C ASP A 212 -0.30 2.12 5.79
N VAL A 213 0.59 3.06 5.45
CA VAL A 213 1.74 3.43 6.29
C VAL A 213 1.28 4.28 7.48
N THR A 214 0.09 4.87 7.44
CA THR A 214 -0.50 5.55 8.60
C THR A 214 -0.60 4.60 9.76
N VAL A 215 -1.11 3.39 9.55
CA VAL A 215 -1.27 2.41 10.62
C VAL A 215 0.08 2.05 11.23
N LEU A 216 1.07 1.73 10.39
CA LEU A 216 2.43 1.40 10.80
C LEU A 216 3.12 2.58 11.51
N VAL A 217 3.07 3.78 10.92
CA VAL A 217 3.67 5.00 11.47
C VAL A 217 2.96 5.43 12.75
N VAL A 218 1.63 5.38 12.80
CA VAL A 218 0.86 5.68 14.01
C VAL A 218 1.19 4.66 15.09
N ALA A 219 1.23 3.36 14.79
CA ALA A 219 1.58 2.33 15.76
C ALA A 219 3.00 2.53 16.33
N VAL A 220 3.97 2.81 15.47
CA VAL A 220 5.37 3.06 15.88
C VAL A 220 5.49 4.37 16.65
N VAL A 221 4.92 5.47 16.15
CA VAL A 221 4.99 6.79 16.82
C VAL A 221 4.23 6.78 18.15
N PHE A 222 3.07 6.15 18.19
CA PHE A 222 2.29 5.96 19.41
C PHE A 222 3.04 5.04 20.38
N GLY A 223 3.58 3.91 19.91
CA GLY A 223 4.40 2.99 20.69
C GLY A 223 5.60 3.69 21.32
N VAL A 224 6.38 4.45 20.54
CA VAL A 224 7.50 5.26 21.03
C VAL A 224 7.03 6.29 22.08
N ARG A 225 5.90 6.96 21.87
CA ARG A 225 5.35 7.89 22.87
C ARG A 225 4.95 7.19 24.17
N VAL A 226 4.38 6.00 24.07
CA VAL A 226 3.99 5.17 25.22
C VAL A 226 5.23 4.67 25.97
N VAL A 227 6.32 4.30 25.26
CA VAL A 227 7.64 4.02 25.86
C VAL A 227 8.18 5.24 26.60
N ILE A 228 8.18 6.41 25.97
CA ILE A 228 8.66 7.66 26.59
C ILE A 228 7.87 7.99 27.85
N LEU A 229 6.54 7.83 27.82
CA LEU A 229 5.68 8.00 28.99
C LEU A 229 6.05 7.01 30.09
N GLY A 230 6.22 5.73 29.74
CA GLY A 230 6.63 4.67 30.68
C GLY A 230 7.96 4.98 31.37
N VAL A 231 8.97 5.39 30.62
CA VAL A 231 10.28 5.80 31.14
C VAL A 231 10.17 7.02 32.05
N ARG A 232 9.35 8.02 31.70
CA ARG A 232 9.12 9.19 32.57
C ARG A 232 8.46 8.81 33.90
N LEU A 233 7.48 7.92 33.87
CA LEU A 233 6.79 7.41 35.06
C LEU A 233 7.73 6.58 35.94
N LEU A 234 8.58 5.75 35.34
CA LEU A 234 9.64 4.99 36.02
C LEU A 234 10.61 5.93 36.75
N VAL A 235 11.13 6.95 36.06
CA VAL A 235 12.05 7.93 36.64
C VAL A 235 11.38 8.71 37.79
N ALA A 236 10.12 9.12 37.61
CA ALA A 236 9.35 9.80 38.64
C ALA A 236 9.11 8.91 39.87
N GLY A 237 8.73 7.65 39.66
CA GLY A 237 8.50 6.67 40.72
C GLY A 237 9.77 6.36 41.52
N VAL A 238 10.91 6.15 40.84
CA VAL A 238 12.22 5.89 41.48
C VAL A 238 12.75 7.10 42.24
N ARG A 239 12.59 8.32 41.70
CA ARG A 239 12.97 9.54 42.43
C ARG A 239 12.13 9.70 43.68
N ARG A 240 10.83 9.41 43.58
CA ARG A 240 9.88 9.54 44.70
C ARG A 240 10.09 8.48 45.77
N SER A 241 10.43 7.25 45.39
CA SER A 241 10.77 6.19 46.35
C SER A 241 12.07 6.48 47.10
N ARG A 242 13.07 7.07 46.42
CA ARG A 242 14.30 7.56 47.07
C ARG A 242 14.03 8.67 48.08
N THR A 243 13.22 9.68 47.73
CA THR A 243 12.85 10.74 48.69
C THR A 243 12.02 10.22 49.86
N HIS A 244 11.16 9.21 49.66
CA HIS A 244 10.42 8.57 50.76
C HIS A 244 11.33 7.71 51.65
N HIS A 245 12.34 7.03 51.11
CA HIS A 245 13.34 6.30 51.90
C HIS A 245 14.30 7.22 52.65
N GLU A 246 14.68 8.36 52.07
CA GLU A 246 15.49 9.39 52.74
C GLU A 246 14.69 10.09 53.85
N ALA A 247 13.41 10.41 53.62
CA ALA A 247 12.52 10.95 54.66
C ALA A 247 12.23 9.95 55.79
N ALA A 248 12.15 8.64 55.48
CA ALA A 248 12.00 7.59 56.49
C ALA A 248 13.29 7.35 57.31
N ARG A 249 14.47 7.66 56.75
CA ARG A 249 15.76 7.62 57.44
C ARG A 249 16.08 8.88 58.24
N ALA A 250 15.40 10.00 57.98
CA ALA A 250 15.63 11.29 58.64
C ALA A 250 14.98 11.43 60.04
N VAL A 251 14.51 10.33 60.65
CA VAL A 251 14.04 10.30 62.06
C VAL A 251 15.18 9.88 63.00
N ALA A 252 16.33 10.53 62.89
CA ALA A 252 17.41 10.49 63.87
C ALA A 252 17.98 11.91 64.03
N PRO A 253 18.14 12.43 65.26
CA PRO A 253 18.52 13.82 65.45
C PRO A 253 20.03 14.00 65.18
N GLY A 254 20.34 14.82 64.17
CA GLY A 254 21.66 15.45 64.02
C GLY A 254 22.36 15.16 62.70
N SER A 255 22.22 16.06 61.72
CA SER A 255 23.33 16.63 60.94
C SER A 255 22.80 17.58 59.86
N THR A 256 23.64 18.55 59.54
CA THR A 256 23.36 19.82 58.85
C THR A 256 23.12 19.67 57.36
N SER A 257 22.23 20.51 56.82
CA SER A 257 21.92 20.62 55.40
C SER A 257 23.11 21.14 54.60
N ALA A 258 23.63 20.35 53.66
CA ALA A 258 24.42 20.85 52.55
C ALA A 258 23.49 21.44 51.49
N ALA A 259 23.76 22.67 51.05
CA ALA A 259 23.00 23.36 50.00
C ALA A 259 23.08 22.58 48.66
N PRO A 260 22.00 22.48 47.87
CA PRO A 260 22.04 21.80 46.58
C PRO A 260 22.83 22.65 45.57
N ASP A 261 23.82 22.03 44.93
CA ASP A 261 24.56 22.56 43.79
C ASP A 261 23.60 22.85 42.60
N PRO A 262 23.53 24.09 42.07
CA PRO A 262 22.60 24.45 40.98
C PRO A 262 23.11 24.05 39.58
N SER A 263 24.20 23.32 39.43
CA SER A 263 24.80 23.00 38.12
C SER A 263 24.26 21.74 37.43
N GLY A 264 22.93 21.63 37.29
CA GLY A 264 22.25 20.46 36.70
C GLY A 264 21.28 20.60 35.49
N PRO A 265 20.89 21.76 34.91
CA PRO A 265 19.86 21.78 33.87
C PRO A 265 20.37 21.59 32.43
N ARG A 266 21.68 21.78 32.17
CA ARG A 266 22.19 21.93 30.79
C ARG A 266 22.34 20.62 29.99
N ARG A 267 22.47 19.46 30.64
CA ARG A 267 22.55 18.15 29.96
C ARG A 267 21.20 17.66 29.42
N HIS A 268 20.10 17.92 30.14
CA HIS A 268 18.76 17.46 29.74
C HIS A 268 18.24 18.16 28.48
N GLY A 269 18.54 19.46 28.30
CA GLY A 269 18.16 20.20 27.09
C GLY A 269 18.88 19.74 25.82
N ARG A 270 20.13 19.27 25.94
CA ARG A 270 20.90 18.75 24.80
C ARG A 270 20.40 17.37 24.34
N VAL A 271 20.08 16.47 25.28
CA VAL A 271 19.52 15.15 24.97
C VAL A 271 18.13 15.27 24.34
N ALA A 272 17.28 16.17 24.86
CA ALA A 272 15.96 16.43 24.30
C ALA A 272 16.03 17.02 22.87
N LEU A 273 16.98 17.93 22.61
CA LEU A 273 17.21 18.48 21.28
C LEU A 273 17.71 17.42 20.29
N VAL A 274 18.65 16.56 20.71
CA VAL A 274 19.12 15.43 19.86
C VAL A 274 17.96 14.50 19.52
N GLY A 275 17.13 14.13 20.49
CA GLY A 275 15.93 13.32 20.23
C GLY A 275 14.93 13.98 19.28
N ALA A 276 14.72 15.30 19.39
CA ALA A 276 13.85 16.04 18.49
C ALA A 276 14.42 16.16 17.06
N VAL A 277 15.74 16.36 16.93
CA VAL A 277 16.42 16.36 15.63
C VAL A 277 16.34 14.98 14.98
N LEU A 278 16.56 13.90 15.73
CA LEU A 278 16.40 12.53 15.22
C LEU A 278 14.97 12.25 14.76
N ALA A 279 13.95 12.74 15.47
CA ALA A 279 12.56 12.61 15.07
C ALA A 279 12.25 13.36 13.76
N VAL A 280 12.80 14.56 13.57
CA VAL A 280 12.69 15.31 12.31
C VAL A 280 13.40 14.60 11.16
N VAL A 281 14.61 14.08 11.40
CA VAL A 281 15.37 13.32 10.39
C VAL A 281 14.61 12.05 9.99
N ALA A 282 14.08 11.29 10.96
CA ALA A 282 13.28 10.11 10.69
C ALA A 282 12.00 10.45 9.90
N ALA A 283 11.26 11.50 10.31
CA ALA A 283 10.06 11.95 9.60
C ALA A 283 10.38 12.44 8.18
N GLY A 284 11.50 13.15 7.98
CA GLY A 284 11.97 13.58 6.67
C GLY A 284 12.44 12.43 5.77
N ALA A 285 13.06 11.40 6.34
CA ALA A 285 13.41 10.18 5.63
C ALA A 285 12.16 9.40 5.19
N LEU A 286 11.20 9.21 6.10
CA LEU A 286 9.90 8.60 5.80
C LEU A 286 9.14 9.38 4.72
N ALA A 287 9.13 10.71 4.79
CA ALA A 287 8.51 11.54 3.77
C ALA A 287 9.20 11.42 2.41
N SER A 288 10.54 11.40 2.39
CA SER A 288 11.31 11.21 1.16
C SER A 288 11.05 9.85 0.53
N VAL A 289 11.01 8.78 1.33
CA VAL A 289 10.66 7.42 0.87
C VAL A 289 9.23 7.38 0.33
N SER A 290 8.27 7.98 1.04
CA SER A 290 6.87 8.06 0.61
C SER A 290 6.72 8.77 -0.73
N VAL A 291 7.34 9.94 -0.86
CA VAL A 291 7.33 10.72 -2.11
C VAL A 291 8.05 9.96 -3.24
N GLY A 292 9.14 9.25 -2.94
CA GLY A 292 9.83 8.40 -3.91
C GLY A 292 8.94 7.28 -4.44
N LEU A 293 8.29 6.54 -3.54
CA LEU A 293 7.39 5.44 -3.88
C LEU A 293 6.15 5.91 -4.64
N HIS A 294 5.59 7.08 -4.33
CA HIS A 294 4.47 7.64 -5.08
C HIS A 294 4.85 8.17 -6.46
N ARG A 295 6.08 8.67 -6.62
CA ARG A 295 6.57 9.08 -7.94
C ARG A 295 6.96 7.90 -8.82
N ALA A 296 7.38 6.80 -8.21
CA ALA A 296 7.66 5.55 -8.89
C ALA A 296 6.38 4.77 -9.25
N ALA A 297 5.22 5.11 -8.66
CA ALA A 297 3.97 4.44 -9.01
C ALA A 297 3.67 4.61 -10.52
N PRO A 298 3.47 3.50 -11.26
CA PRO A 298 3.27 3.54 -12.69
C PRO A 298 2.09 4.44 -13.07
N GLN A 299 2.31 5.33 -14.04
CA GLN A 299 1.29 6.27 -14.51
C GLN A 299 0.69 5.77 -15.82
N VAL A 300 -0.59 5.47 -15.79
CA VAL A 300 -1.36 5.14 -16.99
C VAL A 300 -1.71 6.44 -17.70
N ASP A 301 -1.21 6.61 -18.92
CA ASP A 301 -1.47 7.81 -19.72
C ASP A 301 -2.76 7.68 -20.55
N ALA A 302 -3.11 8.75 -21.28
CA ALA A 302 -4.33 8.81 -22.08
C ALA A 302 -4.38 7.81 -23.26
N PHE A 303 -3.25 7.18 -23.62
CA PHE A 303 -3.26 6.14 -24.65
C PHE A 303 -4.19 5.00 -24.26
N TYR A 304 -4.19 4.63 -22.98
CA TYR A 304 -4.90 3.48 -22.46
C TYR A 304 -6.39 3.71 -22.18
N ASP A 305 -6.87 4.95 -22.32
CA ASP A 305 -8.29 5.24 -22.25
C ASP A 305 -8.92 5.00 -23.63
N PRO A 306 -9.74 3.94 -23.79
CA PRO A 306 -10.39 3.66 -25.06
C PRO A 306 -11.41 4.75 -25.41
N PRO A 307 -11.69 4.97 -26.70
CA PRO A 307 -12.80 5.84 -27.10
C PRO A 307 -14.13 5.29 -26.59
N ALA A 308 -15.15 6.18 -26.48
CA ALA A 308 -16.47 5.81 -25.95
C ALA A 308 -17.17 4.68 -26.74
N SER A 309 -16.78 4.47 -27.99
CA SER A 309 -17.22 3.36 -28.83
C SER A 309 -16.02 2.64 -29.43
N VAL A 310 -15.93 1.34 -29.19
CA VAL A 310 -14.97 0.42 -29.82
C VAL A 310 -15.75 -0.67 -30.55
N PRO A 311 -15.13 -1.39 -31.50
CA PRO A 311 -15.76 -2.57 -32.10
C PRO A 311 -16.16 -3.61 -31.05
N ASP A 312 -17.33 -4.25 -31.22
CA ASP A 312 -17.75 -5.35 -30.36
C ASP A 312 -17.05 -6.68 -30.73
N GLU A 313 -16.50 -6.75 -31.94
CA GLU A 313 -15.72 -7.89 -32.41
C GLU A 313 -14.41 -8.00 -31.61
N PRO A 314 -14.04 -9.17 -31.08
CA PRO A 314 -12.75 -9.37 -30.44
C PRO A 314 -11.59 -9.34 -31.45
N GLY A 315 -10.42 -8.89 -31.01
CA GLY A 315 -9.19 -8.89 -31.80
C GLY A 315 -9.06 -7.74 -32.80
N ARG A 316 -9.82 -6.64 -32.64
CA ARG A 316 -9.73 -5.46 -33.51
C ARG A 316 -8.76 -4.45 -32.94
N LEU A 317 -7.89 -3.91 -33.79
CA LEU A 317 -6.98 -2.84 -33.41
C LEU A 317 -7.76 -1.53 -33.23
N VAL A 318 -7.67 -0.96 -32.03
CA VAL A 318 -8.32 0.31 -31.68
C VAL A 318 -7.36 1.47 -31.85
N ARG A 319 -6.11 1.29 -31.43
CA ARG A 319 -5.07 2.34 -31.46
C ARG A 319 -3.69 1.70 -31.46
N ALA A 320 -2.74 2.36 -32.11
CA ALA A 320 -1.33 2.01 -32.05
C ALA A 320 -0.47 3.27 -31.95
N GLU A 321 0.58 3.23 -31.13
CA GLU A 321 1.59 4.28 -31.03
C GLU A 321 2.99 3.67 -31.00
N PRO A 322 4.02 4.34 -31.56
CA PRO A 322 5.40 3.88 -31.45
C PRO A 322 5.81 3.66 -29.99
N PHE A 323 6.54 2.58 -29.74
CA PHE A 323 7.08 2.21 -28.43
C PHE A 323 8.58 2.06 -28.52
N THR A 324 9.33 2.67 -27.61
CA THR A 324 10.80 2.73 -27.67
C THR A 324 11.48 2.25 -26.39
N ARG A 325 10.72 1.92 -25.35
CA ARG A 325 11.27 1.55 -24.04
C ARG A 325 11.83 0.13 -24.12
N GLN A 326 13.13 -0.03 -23.89
CA GLN A 326 13.83 -1.33 -23.95
C GLN A 326 13.68 -2.09 -25.26
N ILE A 327 13.62 -1.36 -26.37
CA ILE A 327 13.63 -1.98 -27.69
C ILE A 327 15.07 -1.94 -28.21
N PRO A 328 15.66 -3.09 -28.56
CA PRO A 328 17.02 -3.14 -29.08
C PRO A 328 17.11 -2.49 -30.47
N ASP A 329 18.32 -2.09 -30.86
CA ASP A 329 18.57 -1.55 -32.20
C ASP A 329 18.22 -2.59 -33.28
N GLY A 330 17.65 -2.13 -34.39
CA GLY A 330 17.22 -3.01 -35.49
C GLY A 330 15.85 -3.67 -35.29
N ALA A 331 15.05 -3.14 -34.36
CA ALA A 331 13.65 -3.51 -34.19
C ALA A 331 12.75 -2.27 -34.08
N THR A 332 11.54 -2.40 -34.59
CA THR A 332 10.47 -1.41 -34.44
C THR A 332 9.39 -1.98 -33.53
N ALA A 333 8.88 -1.16 -32.62
CA ALA A 333 7.82 -1.57 -31.71
C ALA A 333 6.68 -0.57 -31.61
N TRP A 334 5.52 -1.09 -31.22
CA TRP A 334 4.32 -0.33 -30.96
C TRP A 334 3.68 -0.79 -29.65
N ARG A 335 3.06 0.14 -28.93
CA ARG A 335 2.01 -0.20 -27.97
C ARG A 335 0.68 -0.18 -28.70
N ILE A 336 -0.18 -1.14 -28.41
CA ILE A 336 -1.49 -1.28 -29.04
C ILE A 336 -2.61 -1.26 -27.99
N LEU A 337 -3.78 -0.77 -28.40
CA LEU A 337 -5.06 -1.06 -27.77
C LEU A 337 -5.88 -1.92 -28.72
N TYR A 338 -6.52 -2.94 -28.18
CA TYR A 338 -7.34 -3.85 -28.97
C TYR A 338 -8.55 -4.36 -28.20
N THR A 339 -9.59 -4.74 -28.94
CA THR A 339 -10.80 -5.32 -28.37
C THR A 339 -10.57 -6.78 -27.99
N THR A 340 -11.19 -7.22 -26.90
CA THR A 340 -11.11 -8.60 -26.40
C THR A 340 -12.43 -8.94 -25.70
N THR A 341 -12.55 -10.15 -25.18
CA THR A 341 -13.73 -10.61 -24.44
C THR A 341 -13.33 -11.05 -23.03
N ARG A 342 -14.04 -10.56 -22.00
CA ARG A 342 -13.87 -11.02 -20.61
C ARG A 342 -14.36 -12.46 -20.44
N ASP A 343 -14.09 -13.07 -19.28
CA ASP A 343 -14.51 -14.43 -18.93
C ASP A 343 -16.01 -14.67 -19.19
N GLU A 344 -16.85 -13.74 -18.72
CA GLU A 344 -18.31 -13.75 -18.79
C GLU A 344 -18.89 -13.53 -20.21
N GLY A 345 -18.04 -13.31 -21.21
CA GLY A 345 -18.47 -13.05 -22.60
C GLY A 345 -18.71 -11.57 -22.92
N GLU A 346 -18.40 -10.66 -21.99
CA GLU A 346 -18.56 -9.22 -22.21
C GLU A 346 -17.43 -8.62 -23.04
N PRO A 347 -17.72 -7.74 -24.02
CA PRO A 347 -16.70 -6.97 -24.73
C PRO A 347 -15.85 -6.12 -23.79
N ALA A 348 -14.55 -6.10 -24.04
CA ALA A 348 -13.59 -5.29 -23.31
C ALA A 348 -12.47 -4.80 -24.23
N VAL A 349 -11.58 -3.97 -23.68
CA VAL A 349 -10.37 -3.51 -24.34
C VAL A 349 -9.18 -3.92 -23.49
N ALA A 350 -8.12 -4.38 -24.14
CA ALA A 350 -6.82 -4.63 -23.52
C ALA A 350 -5.74 -3.85 -24.27
N SER A 351 -4.55 -3.76 -23.66
CA SER A 351 -3.36 -3.20 -24.29
C SER A 351 -2.27 -4.26 -24.47
N GLY A 352 -1.24 -3.93 -25.23
CA GLY A 352 -0.08 -4.80 -25.41
C GLY A 352 1.06 -4.10 -26.15
N ILE A 353 2.15 -4.84 -26.36
CA ILE A 353 3.34 -4.42 -27.11
C ILE A 353 3.52 -5.35 -28.30
N VAL A 354 3.84 -4.80 -29.46
CA VAL A 354 4.24 -5.55 -30.65
C VAL A 354 5.66 -5.12 -31.01
N VAL A 355 6.56 -6.07 -31.18
CA VAL A 355 7.96 -5.82 -31.56
C VAL A 355 8.28 -6.65 -32.80
N VAL A 356 8.83 -6.01 -33.83
CA VAL A 356 9.14 -6.62 -35.12
C VAL A 356 10.59 -6.29 -35.50
N PRO A 357 11.38 -7.26 -36.01
CA PRO A 357 12.72 -6.98 -36.51
C PRO A 357 12.64 -6.11 -37.78
N ASP A 358 13.51 -5.10 -37.90
CA ASP A 358 13.55 -4.21 -39.08
C ASP A 358 14.00 -4.95 -40.34
N ALA A 359 14.91 -5.92 -40.17
CA ALA A 359 15.41 -6.77 -41.25
C ALA A 359 14.64 -8.09 -41.28
N LEU A 360 13.75 -8.24 -42.26
CA LEU A 360 13.03 -9.49 -42.48
C LEU A 360 13.96 -10.53 -43.10
N ARG A 361 13.87 -11.77 -42.62
CA ARG A 361 14.57 -12.91 -43.24
C ARG A 361 13.88 -13.26 -44.55
N ASP A 362 14.62 -13.26 -45.65
CA ASP A 362 14.15 -13.64 -46.99
C ASP A 362 12.89 -12.87 -47.45
N ASP A 363 12.69 -11.64 -46.96
CA ASP A 363 11.49 -10.80 -47.14
C ASP A 363 10.16 -11.47 -46.70
N ALA A 364 10.23 -12.57 -45.94
CA ALA A 364 9.07 -13.28 -45.43
C ALA A 364 8.50 -12.58 -44.19
N ALA A 365 7.17 -12.61 -44.05
CA ALA A 365 6.51 -12.12 -42.85
C ALA A 365 6.96 -12.96 -41.63
N PRO A 366 7.45 -12.32 -40.55
CA PRO A 366 8.03 -13.00 -39.40
C PRO A 366 6.95 -13.79 -38.66
N PRO A 367 7.19 -15.05 -38.27
CA PRO A 367 6.29 -15.78 -37.40
C PRO A 367 6.20 -15.09 -36.03
N VAL A 368 5.10 -15.33 -35.33
CA VAL A 368 4.76 -14.62 -34.09
C VAL A 368 5.07 -15.47 -32.87
N ILE A 369 5.81 -14.90 -31.93
CA ILE A 369 5.84 -15.36 -30.54
C ILE A 369 4.78 -14.57 -29.78
N ALA A 370 3.68 -15.23 -29.43
CA ALA A 370 2.66 -14.66 -28.57
C ALA A 370 3.10 -14.87 -27.12
N TRP A 371 3.58 -13.82 -26.48
CA TRP A 371 4.08 -13.89 -25.11
C TRP A 371 2.97 -13.56 -24.12
N ALA A 372 2.67 -14.54 -23.28
CA ALA A 372 1.81 -14.44 -22.12
C ALA A 372 2.71 -14.19 -20.89
N HIS A 373 2.69 -12.96 -20.37
CA HIS A 373 3.59 -12.56 -19.29
C HIS A 373 3.25 -13.22 -17.95
N GLY A 374 4.27 -13.41 -17.11
CA GLY A 374 4.11 -13.81 -15.70
C GLY A 374 3.56 -12.67 -14.84
N THR A 375 3.36 -12.91 -13.55
CA THR A 375 2.68 -11.94 -12.68
C THR A 375 3.42 -10.59 -12.58
N THR A 376 2.75 -9.51 -12.97
CA THR A 376 3.22 -8.13 -12.77
C THR A 376 2.45 -7.40 -11.67
N GLY A 377 1.19 -7.75 -11.45
CA GLY A 377 0.27 -7.17 -10.48
C GLY A 377 -1.18 -7.34 -10.91
N SER A 378 -2.12 -6.72 -10.18
CA SER A 378 -3.56 -6.75 -10.51
C SER A 378 -4.15 -5.35 -10.79
N ALA A 379 -3.45 -4.29 -10.40
CA ALA A 379 -3.88 -2.93 -10.67
C ALA A 379 -3.62 -2.50 -12.13
N ARG A 380 -4.44 -1.57 -12.61
CA ARG A 380 -4.34 -0.98 -13.96
C ARG A 380 -2.93 -0.50 -14.32
N GLY A 381 -2.18 0.06 -13.37
CA GLY A 381 -0.80 0.52 -13.60
C GLY A 381 0.24 -0.58 -13.79
N CYS A 382 -0.10 -1.84 -13.53
CA CYS A 382 0.85 -2.96 -13.58
C CYS A 382 0.95 -3.65 -14.94
N ALA A 383 0.38 -3.06 -15.99
CA ALA A 383 0.57 -3.53 -17.36
C ALA A 383 2.05 -3.50 -17.76
N PRO A 384 2.62 -4.57 -18.33
CA PRO A 384 3.95 -4.56 -18.95
C PRO A 384 4.22 -3.30 -19.79
N SER A 385 3.29 -2.89 -20.67
CA SER A 385 3.47 -1.71 -21.52
C SER A 385 3.52 -0.37 -20.78
N VAL A 386 3.07 -0.33 -19.51
CA VAL A 386 3.11 0.84 -18.63
C VAL A 386 4.39 0.86 -17.79
N LEU A 387 4.88 -0.30 -17.34
CA LEU A 387 6.02 -0.46 -16.43
C LEU A 387 7.37 -0.04 -17.04
N ASP A 388 8.28 0.47 -16.21
CA ASP A 388 9.60 0.94 -16.67
C ASP A 388 10.42 -0.16 -17.36
N GLU A 389 10.28 -1.40 -16.89
CA GLU A 389 10.94 -2.60 -17.41
C GLU A 389 9.91 -3.55 -18.03
N PRO A 390 9.40 -3.28 -19.25
CA PRO A 390 8.20 -3.93 -19.80
C PRO A 390 8.31 -5.46 -19.91
N PHE A 391 9.49 -5.97 -20.30
CA PHE A 391 9.69 -7.40 -20.53
C PHE A 391 10.13 -8.12 -19.25
N GLU A 392 11.14 -7.59 -18.55
CA GLU A 392 11.66 -8.21 -17.34
C GLU A 392 10.62 -8.27 -16.21
N SER A 393 9.73 -7.26 -16.13
CA SER A 393 8.65 -7.25 -15.13
C SER A 393 7.72 -8.45 -15.26
N GLY A 394 7.52 -8.97 -16.47
CA GLY A 394 6.75 -10.17 -16.75
C GLY A 394 7.59 -11.45 -16.81
N ALA A 395 8.86 -11.40 -16.42
CA ALA A 395 9.86 -12.46 -16.51
C ALA A 395 10.23 -12.91 -17.94
N PHE A 396 10.32 -11.97 -18.89
CA PHE A 396 10.81 -12.24 -20.24
C PHE A 396 12.19 -11.64 -20.49
N PHE A 397 13.16 -12.51 -20.76
CA PHE A 397 14.58 -12.17 -20.91
C PHE A 397 15.15 -12.55 -22.28
N LEU A 398 14.29 -12.94 -23.24
CA LEU A 398 14.69 -13.54 -24.52
C LEU A 398 14.30 -12.68 -25.74
N LEU A 399 14.12 -11.37 -25.56
CA LEU A 399 13.73 -10.48 -26.67
C LEU A 399 14.78 -10.47 -27.77
N ASP A 400 16.06 -10.37 -27.41
CA ASP A 400 17.16 -10.40 -28.37
C ASP A 400 17.21 -11.72 -29.15
N ASP A 401 16.96 -12.86 -28.49
CA ASP A 401 16.87 -14.16 -29.15
C ASP A 401 15.69 -14.22 -30.13
N VAL A 402 14.50 -13.76 -29.72
CA VAL A 402 13.31 -13.72 -30.60
C VAL A 402 13.60 -12.94 -31.88
N LEU A 403 14.20 -11.75 -31.74
CA LEU A 403 14.51 -10.88 -32.87
C LEU A 403 15.66 -11.42 -33.72
N ALA A 404 16.68 -12.01 -33.11
CA ALA A 404 17.81 -12.61 -33.83
C ALA A 404 17.40 -13.80 -34.72
N HIS A 405 16.34 -14.52 -34.33
CA HIS A 405 15.75 -15.60 -35.14
C HIS A 405 14.74 -15.09 -36.19
N GLY A 406 14.54 -13.77 -36.28
CA GLY A 406 13.65 -13.14 -37.25
C GLY A 406 12.17 -13.33 -36.90
N TRP A 407 11.84 -13.49 -35.62
CA TRP A 407 10.47 -13.61 -35.15
C TRP A 407 9.95 -12.28 -34.62
N ALA A 408 8.65 -12.06 -34.70
CA ALA A 408 7.99 -10.95 -34.06
C ALA A 408 7.50 -11.35 -32.66
N LEU A 409 7.47 -10.40 -31.72
CA LEU A 409 6.88 -10.57 -30.40
C LEU A 409 5.54 -9.85 -30.35
N VAL A 410 4.49 -10.54 -29.91
CA VAL A 410 3.22 -9.92 -29.52
C VAL A 410 3.00 -10.21 -28.04
N ALA A 411 3.10 -9.17 -27.22
CA ALA A 411 3.00 -9.22 -25.77
C ALA A 411 1.68 -8.58 -25.33
N THR A 412 0.71 -9.38 -24.89
CA THR A 412 -0.51 -8.82 -24.28
C THR A 412 -0.19 -8.25 -22.90
N ASP A 413 -0.90 -7.21 -22.46
CA ASP A 413 -0.94 -6.83 -21.03
C ASP A 413 -2.04 -7.59 -20.27
N TYR A 414 -2.92 -8.33 -20.96
CA TYR A 414 -4.24 -8.78 -20.47
C TYR A 414 -5.25 -7.65 -20.22
N VAL A 415 -6.53 -7.98 -20.32
CA VAL A 415 -7.62 -7.06 -19.96
C VAL A 415 -7.51 -6.64 -18.48
N GLY A 416 -7.79 -5.37 -18.16
CA GLY A 416 -7.74 -4.85 -16.78
C GLY A 416 -6.35 -4.40 -16.32
N LEU A 417 -5.28 -4.79 -17.03
CA LEU A 417 -3.98 -4.13 -16.95
C LEU A 417 -3.89 -3.08 -18.07
N GLY A 418 -3.42 -1.89 -17.74
CA GLY A 418 -3.41 -0.71 -18.62
C GLY A 418 -4.80 -0.11 -18.83
N THR A 419 -5.82 -0.94 -18.94
CA THR A 419 -7.21 -0.62 -19.30
C THR A 419 -8.19 -0.82 -18.14
N ASP A 420 -9.44 -0.36 -18.30
CA ASP A 420 -10.45 -0.48 -17.25
C ASP A 420 -11.02 -1.89 -17.10
N GLY A 421 -11.27 -2.29 -15.85
CA GLY A 421 -11.85 -3.58 -15.48
C GLY A 421 -10.93 -4.41 -14.59
N PRO A 422 -11.40 -5.54 -14.06
CA PRO A 422 -10.57 -6.44 -13.27
C PRO A 422 -9.58 -7.20 -14.16
N HIS A 423 -8.34 -7.33 -13.70
CA HIS A 423 -7.36 -8.25 -14.29
C HIS A 423 -7.76 -9.71 -14.00
N PRO A 424 -7.92 -10.58 -15.01
CA PRO A 424 -8.26 -12.00 -14.85
C PRO A 424 -7.08 -12.83 -14.34
N TYR A 425 -6.49 -12.44 -13.20
CA TYR A 425 -5.36 -13.15 -12.62
C TYR A 425 -5.70 -14.61 -12.32
N LEU A 426 -5.08 -15.54 -13.07
CA LEU A 426 -5.38 -16.97 -13.00
C LEU A 426 -6.86 -17.28 -13.31
N VAL A 427 -7.47 -16.51 -14.20
CA VAL A 427 -8.78 -16.78 -14.80
C VAL A 427 -8.59 -17.06 -16.29
N GLY A 428 -8.69 -18.34 -16.65
CA GLY A 428 -8.10 -18.89 -17.87
C GLY A 428 -8.68 -18.36 -19.17
N GLN A 429 -10.00 -18.17 -19.26
CA GLN A 429 -10.62 -17.66 -20.47
C GLN A 429 -10.21 -16.20 -20.73
N GLY A 430 -10.21 -15.35 -19.70
CA GLY A 430 -9.86 -13.94 -19.84
C GLY A 430 -8.42 -13.74 -20.28
N GLU A 431 -7.50 -14.51 -19.71
CA GLU A 431 -6.09 -14.49 -20.11
C GLU A 431 -5.90 -15.02 -21.54
N ALA A 432 -6.47 -16.18 -21.87
CA ALA A 432 -6.34 -16.80 -23.19
C ALA A 432 -6.90 -15.95 -24.33
N ARG A 433 -8.11 -15.40 -24.14
CA ARG A 433 -8.76 -14.53 -25.14
C ARG A 433 -7.92 -13.27 -25.37
N SER A 434 -7.38 -12.68 -24.30
CA SER A 434 -6.48 -11.54 -24.41
C SER A 434 -5.21 -11.85 -25.22
N VAL A 435 -4.60 -13.02 -25.06
CA VAL A 435 -3.43 -13.45 -25.86
C VAL A 435 -3.80 -13.59 -27.35
N LEU A 436 -4.89 -14.30 -27.65
CA LEU A 436 -5.32 -14.57 -29.04
C LEU A 436 -5.73 -13.29 -29.76
N ASP A 437 -6.47 -12.42 -29.08
CA ASP A 437 -6.95 -11.16 -29.64
C ASP A 437 -5.84 -10.13 -29.82
N ALA A 438 -4.77 -10.19 -29.00
CA ALA A 438 -3.57 -9.38 -29.23
C ALA A 438 -2.92 -9.75 -30.58
N VAL A 439 -2.84 -11.05 -30.91
CA VAL A 439 -2.26 -11.52 -32.18
C VAL A 439 -3.12 -11.08 -33.35
N ARG A 440 -4.46 -11.20 -33.25
CA ARG A 440 -5.39 -10.69 -34.28
C ARG A 440 -5.20 -9.20 -34.52
N ALA A 441 -5.18 -8.41 -33.45
CA ALA A 441 -5.04 -6.96 -33.57
C ALA A 441 -3.66 -6.54 -34.09
N ALA A 442 -2.61 -7.26 -33.69
CA ALA A 442 -1.25 -7.00 -34.18
C ALA A 442 -1.13 -7.22 -35.70
N ARG A 443 -1.93 -8.12 -36.29
CA ARG A 443 -2.00 -8.33 -37.75
C ARG A 443 -2.69 -7.18 -38.49
N GLU A 444 -3.42 -6.30 -37.80
CA GLU A 444 -4.03 -5.10 -38.38
C GLU A 444 -3.12 -3.86 -38.32
N LEU A 445 -1.91 -3.98 -37.78
CA LEU A 445 -1.00 -2.85 -37.62
C LEU A 445 -0.47 -2.32 -38.96
N ASP A 446 -0.73 -1.04 -39.22
CA ASP A 446 -0.06 -0.31 -40.28
C ASP A 446 1.44 -0.16 -39.94
N GLY A 447 2.31 -0.79 -40.73
CA GLY A 447 3.77 -0.72 -40.56
C GLY A 447 4.41 -1.99 -39.97
N ALA A 448 3.62 -3.00 -39.62
CA ALA A 448 4.10 -4.34 -39.30
C ALA A 448 3.43 -5.36 -40.22
N THR A 449 4.24 -6.20 -40.88
CA THR A 449 3.72 -7.41 -41.52
C THR A 449 4.03 -8.56 -40.58
N LEU A 450 3.04 -9.37 -40.21
CA LEU A 450 3.21 -10.56 -39.36
C LEU A 450 2.82 -11.81 -40.13
N GLY A 451 3.54 -12.90 -39.87
CA GLY A 451 3.25 -14.22 -40.43
C GLY A 451 2.02 -14.87 -39.78
N GLU A 452 1.53 -15.93 -40.44
CA GLU A 452 0.37 -16.70 -39.96
C GLU A 452 0.71 -17.59 -38.76
N GLN A 453 1.93 -18.14 -38.70
CA GLN A 453 2.32 -19.10 -37.66
C GLN A 453 2.56 -18.38 -36.33
N THR A 454 1.90 -18.87 -35.28
CA THR A 454 2.05 -18.36 -33.91
C THR A 454 2.56 -19.46 -32.97
N VAL A 455 3.52 -19.14 -32.11
CA VAL A 455 3.91 -19.99 -30.98
C VAL A 455 3.67 -19.22 -29.69
N VAL A 456 2.99 -19.84 -28.73
CA VAL A 456 2.66 -19.19 -27.46
C VAL A 456 3.74 -19.52 -26.43
N TRP A 457 4.34 -18.52 -25.81
CA TRP A 457 5.27 -18.71 -24.69
C TRP A 457 4.69 -18.06 -23.45
N GLY A 458 4.77 -18.72 -22.30
CA GLY A 458 4.39 -18.09 -21.04
C GLY A 458 4.99 -18.74 -19.81
N HIS A 459 5.24 -17.93 -18.78
CA HIS A 459 5.85 -18.35 -17.52
C HIS A 459 4.95 -18.09 -16.32
N SER A 460 4.90 -19.00 -15.34
CA SER A 460 4.13 -18.81 -14.09
C SER A 460 2.63 -18.59 -14.36
N GLN A 461 2.06 -17.44 -14.01
CA GLN A 461 0.73 -17.00 -14.47
C GLN A 461 0.62 -17.05 -16.01
N GLY A 462 1.62 -16.55 -16.72
CA GLY A 462 1.69 -16.63 -18.19
C GLY A 462 1.76 -18.06 -18.70
N GLY A 463 2.33 -18.99 -17.93
CA GLY A 463 2.33 -20.42 -18.27
C GLY A 463 0.93 -21.01 -18.15
N HIS A 464 0.16 -20.61 -17.13
CA HIS A 464 -1.27 -20.92 -17.02
C HIS A 464 -2.06 -20.34 -18.21
N ALA A 465 -1.85 -19.06 -18.53
CA ALA A 465 -2.45 -18.41 -19.69
C ALA A 465 -2.08 -19.10 -21.01
N ALA A 466 -0.84 -19.56 -21.18
CA ALA A 466 -0.39 -20.29 -22.37
C ALA A 466 -1.12 -21.62 -22.54
N LEU A 467 -1.28 -22.40 -21.46
CA LEU A 467 -2.05 -23.65 -21.50
C LEU A 467 -3.52 -23.40 -21.87
N TRP A 468 -4.15 -22.39 -21.27
CA TRP A 468 -5.52 -21.99 -21.62
C TRP A 468 -5.64 -21.48 -23.05
N THR A 469 -4.66 -20.70 -23.53
CA THR A 469 -4.59 -20.23 -24.92
C THR A 469 -4.61 -21.42 -25.87
N GLY A 470 -3.79 -22.44 -25.61
CA GLY A 470 -3.75 -23.67 -26.39
C GLY A 470 -5.07 -24.45 -26.42
N ALA A 471 -5.80 -24.47 -25.30
CA ALA A 471 -7.07 -25.17 -25.18
C ALA A 471 -8.25 -24.42 -25.80
N VAL A 472 -8.24 -23.08 -25.72
CA VAL A 472 -9.34 -22.20 -26.16
C VAL A 472 -9.23 -21.83 -27.64
N ALA A 473 -8.02 -21.77 -28.20
CA ALA A 473 -7.78 -21.33 -29.57
C ALA A 473 -8.63 -22.03 -30.65
N PRO A 474 -8.81 -23.37 -30.66
CA PRO A 474 -9.56 -24.04 -31.72
C PRO A 474 -11.02 -23.58 -31.85
N GLU A 475 -11.64 -23.15 -30.76
CA GLU A 475 -13.04 -22.70 -30.74
C GLU A 475 -13.15 -21.18 -30.84
N TYR A 476 -12.34 -20.45 -30.09
CA TYR A 476 -12.43 -18.98 -29.99
C TYR A 476 -11.70 -18.25 -31.12
N ALA A 477 -10.53 -18.75 -31.52
CA ALA A 477 -9.67 -18.12 -32.52
C ALA A 477 -9.06 -19.12 -33.52
N PRO A 478 -9.90 -19.84 -34.30
CA PRO A 478 -9.41 -20.77 -35.32
C PRO A 478 -8.60 -20.09 -36.43
N ASP A 479 -8.72 -18.77 -36.58
CA ASP A 479 -7.95 -17.91 -37.47
C ASP A 479 -6.54 -17.54 -36.93
N VAL A 480 -6.20 -17.94 -35.70
CA VAL A 480 -4.86 -17.83 -35.12
C VAL A 480 -4.24 -19.22 -35.00
N PRO A 481 -3.62 -19.75 -36.07
CA PRO A 481 -3.07 -21.10 -36.04
C PRO A 481 -1.84 -21.18 -35.12
N LEU A 482 -1.94 -22.04 -34.10
CA LEU A 482 -0.87 -22.29 -33.14
C LEU A 482 0.05 -23.42 -33.62
N ALA A 483 1.30 -23.09 -33.93
CA ALA A 483 2.35 -24.05 -34.26
C ALA A 483 2.89 -24.77 -33.01
N GLY A 484 2.75 -24.16 -31.84
CA GLY A 484 3.12 -24.75 -30.56
C GLY A 484 2.72 -23.89 -29.36
N VAL A 485 2.66 -24.53 -28.19
CA VAL A 485 2.46 -23.89 -26.88
C VAL A 485 3.60 -24.32 -25.95
N ALA A 486 4.34 -23.35 -25.41
CA ALA A 486 5.39 -23.55 -24.42
C ALA A 486 4.98 -22.92 -23.09
N ALA A 487 4.64 -23.77 -22.13
CA ALA A 487 4.23 -23.40 -20.78
C ALA A 487 5.40 -23.66 -19.80
N LEU A 488 5.93 -22.60 -19.19
CA LEU A 488 7.14 -22.63 -18.38
C LEU A 488 6.77 -22.41 -16.90
N ALA A 489 7.02 -23.40 -16.04
CA ALA A 489 6.53 -23.45 -14.66
C ALA A 489 5.07 -22.95 -14.52
N PRO A 490 4.12 -23.50 -15.30
CA PRO A 490 2.77 -22.96 -15.34
C PRO A 490 2.05 -23.16 -14.01
N ALA A 491 1.21 -22.19 -13.61
CA ALA A 491 0.27 -22.39 -12.50
C ALA A 491 -0.84 -23.38 -12.90
N SER A 492 -0.52 -24.68 -12.92
CA SER A 492 -1.37 -25.74 -13.45
C SER A 492 -2.15 -26.52 -12.38
N ASP A 493 -2.05 -26.10 -11.12
CA ASP A 493 -2.80 -26.64 -9.98
C ASP A 493 -3.17 -25.47 -9.05
N LEU A 494 -4.31 -24.82 -9.30
CA LEU A 494 -4.67 -23.58 -8.63
C LEU A 494 -5.07 -23.79 -7.17
N THR A 495 -5.74 -24.90 -6.84
CA THR A 495 -6.09 -25.22 -5.46
C THR A 495 -4.85 -25.60 -4.65
N GLY A 496 -3.94 -26.40 -5.23
CA GLY A 496 -2.64 -26.69 -4.64
C GLY A 496 -1.78 -25.44 -4.46
N LEU A 497 -1.76 -24.55 -5.45
CA LEU A 497 -1.05 -23.27 -5.37
C LEU A 497 -1.59 -22.39 -4.23
N VAL A 498 -2.90 -22.12 -4.21
CA VAL A 498 -3.50 -21.19 -3.22
C VAL A 498 -3.33 -21.69 -1.79
N SER A 499 -3.41 -23.00 -1.56
CA SER A 499 -3.10 -23.58 -0.24
C SER A 499 -1.61 -23.48 0.10
N HIS A 500 -0.73 -23.69 -0.87
CA HIS A 500 0.73 -23.61 -0.68
C HIS A 500 1.23 -22.18 -0.41
N LEU A 501 0.55 -21.14 -0.92
CA LEU A 501 0.96 -19.73 -0.77
C LEU A 501 1.13 -19.28 0.69
N GLU A 502 0.44 -19.88 1.66
CA GLU A 502 0.68 -19.54 3.08
C GLU A 502 2.05 -19.98 3.59
N SER A 503 2.67 -20.97 2.95
CA SER A 503 4.00 -21.47 3.30
C SER A 503 5.14 -20.78 2.52
N VAL A 504 4.79 -20.03 1.47
CA VAL A 504 5.75 -19.30 0.64
C VAL A 504 6.05 -17.94 1.27
N THR A 505 7.34 -17.59 1.37
CA THR A 505 7.74 -16.25 1.82
C THR A 505 7.24 -15.20 0.84
N GLY A 506 6.37 -14.29 1.30
CA GLY A 506 5.70 -13.32 0.42
C GLY A 506 4.51 -13.87 -0.36
N GLY A 507 4.10 -15.13 -0.13
CA GLY A 507 2.98 -15.77 -0.83
C GLY A 507 1.63 -15.06 -0.67
N SER A 508 1.46 -14.30 0.42
CA SER A 508 0.28 -13.44 0.62
C SER A 508 0.11 -12.36 -0.46
N VAL A 509 1.17 -11.98 -1.16
CA VAL A 509 1.08 -11.05 -2.31
C VAL A 509 0.34 -11.72 -3.46
N PHE A 510 0.72 -12.94 -3.85
CA PHE A 510 0.01 -13.68 -4.89
C PHE A 510 -1.42 -14.05 -4.47
N ALA A 511 -1.62 -14.39 -3.19
CA ALA A 511 -2.96 -14.65 -2.65
C ALA A 511 -3.84 -13.40 -2.74
N SER A 512 -3.26 -12.20 -2.58
CA SER A 512 -4.03 -10.96 -2.72
C SER A 512 -4.54 -10.72 -4.14
N PHE A 513 -3.76 -11.08 -5.16
CA PHE A 513 -4.19 -11.00 -6.55
C PHE A 513 -5.29 -12.03 -6.86
N VAL A 514 -5.20 -13.26 -6.32
CA VAL A 514 -6.27 -14.25 -6.43
C VAL A 514 -7.55 -13.72 -5.81
N VAL A 515 -7.49 -13.19 -4.59
CA VAL A 515 -8.68 -12.67 -3.90
C VAL A 515 -9.31 -11.52 -4.68
N GLU A 516 -8.53 -10.53 -5.12
CA GLU A 516 -9.08 -9.38 -5.85
C GLU A 516 -9.69 -9.81 -7.20
N ALA A 517 -9.02 -10.67 -7.96
CA ALA A 517 -9.52 -11.14 -9.24
C ALA A 517 -10.79 -12.00 -9.10
N TYR A 518 -10.79 -12.97 -8.18
CA TYR A 518 -11.92 -13.90 -8.02
C TYR A 518 -13.13 -13.23 -7.35
N ASP A 519 -12.92 -12.29 -6.41
CA ASP A 519 -14.02 -11.49 -5.83
C ASP A 519 -14.68 -10.59 -6.88
N ALA A 520 -13.89 -10.04 -7.81
CA ALA A 520 -14.39 -9.15 -8.85
C ALA A 520 -15.04 -9.88 -10.04
N ILE A 521 -14.50 -11.02 -10.45
CA ILE A 521 -14.94 -11.77 -11.65
C ILE A 521 -15.98 -12.83 -11.30
N TYR A 522 -15.89 -13.43 -10.11
CA TYR A 522 -16.84 -14.43 -9.64
C TYR A 522 -17.49 -13.96 -8.34
N PRO A 523 -18.54 -13.12 -8.39
CA PRO A 523 -19.22 -12.63 -7.18
C PRO A 523 -19.77 -13.75 -6.29
N ASP A 524 -20.01 -14.93 -6.84
CA ASP A 524 -20.43 -16.14 -6.13
C ASP A 524 -19.29 -16.85 -5.37
N SER A 525 -18.03 -16.55 -5.68
CA SER A 525 -16.86 -17.12 -4.99
C SER A 525 -16.72 -16.65 -3.54
N ASP A 526 -17.22 -15.45 -3.21
CA ASP A 526 -17.00 -14.74 -1.93
C ASP A 526 -15.52 -14.79 -1.50
N ALA A 527 -14.59 -14.57 -2.43
CA ALA A 527 -13.16 -14.74 -2.17
C ALA A 527 -12.67 -13.85 -1.00
N ALA A 528 -13.18 -12.62 -0.88
CA ALA A 528 -12.89 -11.76 0.26
C ALA A 528 -13.44 -12.31 1.59
N GLY A 529 -14.48 -13.14 1.55
CA GLY A 529 -15.07 -13.86 2.66
C GLY A 529 -14.08 -14.79 3.38
N TYR A 530 -13.22 -15.47 2.64
CA TYR A 530 -12.18 -16.39 3.14
C TYR A 530 -11.01 -15.66 3.80
N VAL A 531 -10.81 -14.38 3.48
CA VAL A 531 -9.78 -13.56 4.11
C VAL A 531 -10.27 -13.07 5.47
N ARG A 532 -9.39 -13.16 6.48
CA ARG A 532 -9.70 -12.63 7.80
C ARG A 532 -10.11 -11.16 7.76
N PRO A 533 -11.16 -10.77 8.51
CA PRO A 533 -11.64 -9.39 8.51
C PRO A 533 -10.56 -8.34 8.76
N GLY A 534 -9.58 -8.63 9.64
CA GLY A 534 -8.47 -7.72 9.93
C GLY A 534 -7.39 -7.62 8.83
N ALA A 535 -7.36 -8.55 7.88
CA ALA A 535 -6.40 -8.60 6.79
C ALA A 535 -6.97 -8.12 5.44
N ARG A 536 -8.30 -8.04 5.28
CA ARG A 536 -8.95 -7.65 4.01
C ARG A 536 -8.47 -6.32 3.44
N PHE A 537 -8.27 -5.32 4.30
CA PHE A 537 -7.74 -4.03 3.87
C PHE A 537 -6.31 -4.17 3.32
N VAL A 538 -5.45 -4.90 4.05
CA VAL A 538 -4.06 -5.13 3.62
C VAL A 538 -4.01 -5.94 2.32
N VAL A 539 -4.88 -6.94 2.16
CA VAL A 539 -5.00 -7.70 0.91
C VAL A 539 -5.32 -6.80 -0.28
N ARG A 540 -6.33 -5.92 -0.16
CA ARG A 540 -6.66 -4.98 -1.23
C ARG A 540 -5.50 -4.03 -1.56
N GLU A 541 -4.78 -3.55 -0.55
CA GLU A 541 -3.62 -2.68 -0.76
C GLU A 541 -2.39 -3.41 -1.30
N MET A 542 -2.21 -4.69 -0.98
CA MET A 542 -1.19 -5.52 -1.61
C MET A 542 -1.52 -5.74 -3.10
N ALA A 543 -2.80 -5.99 -3.41
CA ALA A 543 -3.28 -6.18 -4.77
C ALA A 543 -3.19 -4.91 -5.64
N SER A 544 -3.23 -3.72 -5.01
CA SER A 544 -3.14 -2.42 -5.69
C SER A 544 -1.71 -2.05 -6.13
N ARG A 545 -0.69 -2.83 -5.74
CA ARG A 545 0.73 -2.57 -6.02
C ARG A 545 1.30 -3.58 -7.02
N CYS A 546 2.24 -3.13 -7.83
CA CYS A 546 2.92 -3.99 -8.80
C CYS A 546 4.10 -4.72 -8.16
N LEU A 547 4.37 -5.96 -8.61
CA LEU A 547 5.42 -6.85 -8.10
C LEU A 547 6.83 -6.36 -8.44
N SER A 548 7.01 -5.73 -9.59
CA SER A 548 8.31 -5.33 -10.12
C SER A 548 8.73 -3.92 -9.69
N GLU A 549 7.83 -3.21 -9.00
CA GLU A 549 8.07 -1.86 -8.50
C GLU A 549 8.65 -1.85 -7.08
N PRO A 550 9.39 -0.80 -6.67
CA PRO A 550 9.89 -0.68 -5.29
C PRO A 550 8.78 -0.75 -4.23
N SER A 551 7.53 -0.48 -4.58
CA SER A 551 6.35 -0.64 -3.71
C SER A 551 6.08 -2.10 -3.32
N ALA A 552 6.53 -3.08 -4.10
CA ALA A 552 6.39 -4.51 -3.75
C ALA A 552 7.07 -4.84 -2.41
N LEU A 553 8.17 -4.14 -2.08
CA LEU A 553 8.85 -4.30 -0.79
C LEU A 553 7.93 -3.95 0.40
N VAL A 554 6.98 -3.03 0.21
CA VAL A 554 5.96 -2.71 1.21
C VAL A 554 5.00 -3.89 1.37
N SER A 555 4.51 -4.46 0.28
CA SER A 555 3.65 -5.65 0.31
C SER A 555 4.35 -6.85 0.95
N VAL A 556 5.64 -7.07 0.66
CA VAL A 556 6.43 -8.13 1.31
C VAL A 556 6.63 -7.84 2.79
N ALA A 557 6.93 -6.60 3.17
CA ALA A 557 7.06 -6.22 4.59
C ALA A 557 5.74 -6.38 5.35
N GLU A 558 4.61 -6.02 4.76
CA GLU A 558 3.27 -6.25 5.29
C GLU A 558 2.99 -7.75 5.46
N ALA A 559 3.29 -8.55 4.44
CA ALA A 559 3.16 -10.01 4.48
C ALA A 559 3.99 -10.64 5.60
N LEU A 560 5.27 -10.26 5.72
CA LEU A 560 6.17 -10.75 6.77
C LEU A 560 5.76 -10.27 8.17
N SER A 561 5.01 -9.19 8.27
CA SER A 561 4.54 -8.65 9.54
C SER A 561 3.22 -9.25 10.02
N MET A 562 2.58 -10.12 9.21
CA MET A 562 1.38 -10.84 9.61
C MET A 562 1.75 -12.03 10.51
N ASP A 563 1.51 -11.89 11.82
CA ASP A 563 1.78 -12.91 12.86
C ASP A 563 0.82 -14.13 12.81
N GLN A 564 -0.08 -14.19 11.82
CA GLN A 564 -1.18 -15.14 11.78
C GLN A 564 -1.55 -15.48 10.30
N PRO A 565 -2.12 -16.66 9.99
CA PRO A 565 -2.40 -17.14 8.61
C PRO A 565 -3.38 -16.27 7.81
N LEU A 566 -3.25 -16.09 6.51
CA LEU A 566 -4.11 -15.16 5.76
C LEU A 566 -5.61 -15.52 5.83
N TRP A 567 -5.89 -16.82 5.70
CA TRP A 567 -7.24 -17.34 5.55
C TRP A 567 -7.93 -17.61 6.90
N THR A 568 -9.25 -17.42 6.98
CA THR A 568 -10.08 -17.91 8.11
C THR A 568 -10.50 -19.36 7.96
N THR A 569 -10.58 -19.81 6.72
CA THR A 569 -11.12 -21.10 6.31
C THR A 569 -10.33 -21.56 5.10
N ASP A 570 -10.26 -22.86 4.88
CA ASP A 570 -9.51 -23.42 3.76
C ASP A 570 -10.02 -22.85 2.41
N PRO A 571 -9.19 -22.06 1.69
CA PRO A 571 -9.58 -21.41 0.44
C PRO A 571 -9.76 -22.40 -0.72
N THR A 572 -9.37 -23.66 -0.54
CA THR A 572 -9.54 -24.73 -1.54
C THR A 572 -10.90 -25.41 -1.47
N THR A 573 -11.77 -24.99 -0.54
CA THR A 573 -13.09 -25.56 -0.33
C THR A 573 -14.20 -24.53 -0.57
N GLY A 574 -15.42 -25.00 -0.84
CA GLY A 574 -16.57 -24.13 -1.10
C GLY A 574 -16.47 -23.36 -2.42
N PRO A 575 -17.21 -22.26 -2.58
CA PRO A 575 -17.32 -21.55 -3.87
C PRO A 575 -15.98 -21.08 -4.44
N LEU A 576 -15.07 -20.55 -3.60
CA LEU A 576 -13.74 -20.17 -4.08
C LEU A 576 -12.95 -21.38 -4.61
N GLY A 577 -12.95 -22.49 -3.87
CA GLY A 577 -12.30 -23.72 -4.29
C GLY A 577 -12.85 -24.29 -5.61
N GLU A 578 -14.16 -24.20 -5.79
CA GLU A 578 -14.84 -24.60 -7.04
C GLU A 578 -14.38 -23.74 -8.22
N ARG A 579 -14.35 -22.40 -8.07
CA ARG A 579 -13.86 -21.49 -9.12
C ARG A 579 -12.38 -21.68 -9.42
N LEU A 580 -11.55 -21.95 -8.41
CA LEU A 580 -10.13 -22.27 -8.60
C LEU A 580 -9.98 -23.58 -9.40
N ALA A 581 -10.78 -24.60 -9.09
CA ALA A 581 -10.76 -25.87 -9.81
C ALA A 581 -11.24 -25.72 -11.26
N GLU A 582 -12.27 -24.90 -11.51
CA GLU A 582 -12.76 -24.57 -12.87
C GLU A 582 -11.68 -23.91 -13.74
N ASN A 583 -10.80 -23.12 -13.12
CA ASN A 583 -9.73 -22.43 -13.81
C ASN A 583 -8.43 -23.25 -13.93
N VAL A 584 -8.40 -24.52 -13.50
CA VAL A 584 -7.27 -25.41 -13.78
C VAL A 584 -7.24 -25.79 -15.28
N PRO A 585 -6.12 -25.63 -16.00
CA PRO A 585 -6.05 -25.84 -17.45
C PRO A 585 -6.10 -27.33 -17.82
N THR A 586 -7.30 -27.91 -17.83
CA THR A 586 -7.54 -29.34 -18.11
C THR A 586 -8.14 -29.60 -19.49
N GLY A 587 -8.31 -28.57 -20.32
CA GLY A 587 -8.69 -28.74 -21.72
C GLY A 587 -7.60 -29.41 -22.56
N PRO A 588 -7.95 -30.11 -23.66
CA PRO A 588 -6.97 -30.63 -24.61
C PRO A 588 -6.30 -29.48 -25.38
N VAL A 589 -4.99 -29.58 -25.59
CA VAL A 589 -4.22 -28.63 -26.39
C VAL A 589 -3.89 -29.29 -27.74
N ALA A 590 -4.51 -28.80 -28.81
CA ALA A 590 -4.36 -29.40 -30.15
C ALA A 590 -2.95 -29.19 -30.75
N ALA A 591 -2.32 -28.06 -30.42
CA ALA A 591 -0.96 -27.77 -30.84
C ALA A 591 0.07 -28.59 -30.04
N PRO A 592 1.27 -28.83 -30.60
CA PRO A 592 2.40 -29.34 -29.83
C PRO A 592 2.63 -28.60 -28.50
N LEU A 593 2.68 -29.35 -27.39
CA LEU A 593 2.79 -28.79 -26.05
C LEU A 593 4.15 -29.11 -25.41
N LEU A 594 4.91 -28.07 -25.06
CA LEU A 594 6.07 -28.11 -24.18
C LEU A 594 5.67 -27.63 -22.79
N VAL A 595 5.99 -28.43 -21.77
CA VAL A 595 5.95 -28.01 -20.37
C VAL A 595 7.38 -28.06 -19.84
N ALA A 596 7.89 -26.93 -19.34
CA ALA A 596 9.20 -26.85 -18.72
C ALA A 596 9.08 -26.53 -17.23
N GLN A 597 9.91 -27.13 -16.38
CA GLN A 597 9.86 -26.90 -14.93
C GLN A 597 11.27 -26.77 -14.34
N GLY A 598 11.46 -25.83 -13.42
CA GLY A 598 12.67 -25.75 -12.60
C GLY A 598 12.60 -26.75 -11.46
N ALA A 599 13.64 -27.58 -11.28
CA ALA A 599 13.65 -28.63 -10.26
C ALA A 599 13.73 -28.10 -8.81
N SER A 600 14.11 -26.83 -8.63
CA SER A 600 14.25 -26.17 -7.33
C SER A 600 13.18 -25.09 -7.12
N ASP A 601 12.10 -25.13 -7.92
CA ASP A 601 10.97 -24.21 -7.78
C ASP A 601 10.25 -24.42 -6.43
N THR A 602 10.00 -23.32 -5.74
CA THR A 602 9.36 -23.28 -4.42
C THR A 602 8.00 -22.59 -4.44
N LEU A 603 7.63 -21.98 -5.57
CA LEU A 603 6.34 -21.32 -5.78
C LEU A 603 5.40 -22.25 -6.56
N ILE A 604 5.83 -22.71 -7.73
CA ILE A 604 5.14 -23.71 -8.53
C ILE A 604 5.87 -25.03 -8.34
N LEU A 605 5.32 -25.88 -7.47
CA LEU A 605 6.02 -27.07 -7.00
C LEU A 605 6.23 -28.08 -8.14
N PRO A 606 7.46 -28.62 -8.32
CA PRO A 606 7.72 -29.64 -9.32
C PRO A 606 6.83 -30.87 -9.18
N THR A 607 6.47 -31.25 -7.95
CA THR A 607 5.57 -32.38 -7.67
C THR A 607 4.14 -32.12 -8.15
N ALA A 608 3.66 -30.87 -8.05
CA ALA A 608 2.36 -30.49 -8.61
C ALA A 608 2.40 -30.51 -10.14
N GLN A 609 3.51 -30.05 -10.73
CA GLN A 609 3.71 -30.07 -12.18
C GLN A 609 3.78 -31.49 -12.74
N GLU A 610 4.51 -32.39 -12.07
CA GLU A 610 4.59 -33.81 -12.40
C GLU A 610 3.21 -34.48 -12.35
N ALA A 611 2.39 -34.17 -11.34
CA ALA A 611 1.03 -34.69 -11.21
C ALA A 611 0.14 -34.18 -12.35
N TYR A 612 0.21 -32.88 -12.68
CA TYR A 612 -0.53 -32.29 -13.80
C TYR A 612 -0.16 -32.96 -15.13
N VAL A 613 1.15 -33.04 -15.44
CA VAL A 613 1.64 -33.67 -16.67
C VAL A 613 1.21 -35.12 -16.73
N GLY A 614 1.37 -35.88 -15.64
CA GLY A 614 0.91 -37.27 -15.57
C GLY A 614 -0.58 -37.43 -15.87
N ALA A 615 -1.43 -36.54 -15.35
CA ALA A 615 -2.86 -36.52 -15.64
C ALA A 615 -3.17 -36.18 -17.12
N ARG A 616 -2.43 -35.24 -17.72
CA ARG A 616 -2.54 -34.92 -19.15
C ARG A 616 -2.15 -36.10 -20.04
N CYS A 617 -1.01 -36.74 -19.75
CA CYS A 617 -0.55 -37.94 -20.45
C CYS A 617 -1.59 -39.07 -20.35
N ALA A 618 -2.15 -39.32 -19.16
CA ALA A 618 -3.19 -40.32 -18.96
C ALA A 618 -4.50 -40.01 -19.69
N ALA A 619 -4.78 -38.72 -19.95
CA ALA A 619 -5.89 -38.26 -20.78
C ALA A 619 -5.57 -38.29 -22.30
N GLY A 620 -4.41 -38.81 -22.71
CA GLY A 620 -4.02 -38.92 -24.10
C GLY A 620 -3.46 -37.64 -24.72
N GLN A 621 -3.14 -36.62 -23.92
CA GLN A 621 -2.45 -35.41 -24.40
C GLN A 621 -0.96 -35.69 -24.56
N PRO A 622 -0.37 -35.54 -25.77
CA PRO A 622 1.07 -35.57 -25.95
C PRO A 622 1.72 -34.34 -25.30
N VAL A 623 2.69 -34.56 -24.42
CA VAL A 623 3.43 -33.49 -23.74
C VAL A 623 4.94 -33.74 -23.86
N ASP A 624 5.69 -32.75 -24.32
CA ASP A 624 7.14 -32.67 -24.14
C ASP A 624 7.39 -32.04 -22.76
N TYR A 625 7.63 -32.88 -21.75
CA TYR A 625 7.91 -32.42 -20.38
C TYR A 625 9.40 -32.42 -20.09
N ARG A 626 9.94 -31.25 -19.74
CA ARG A 626 11.37 -31.03 -19.45
C ARG A 626 11.56 -30.45 -18.06
N VAL A 627 12.50 -31.01 -17.31
CA VAL A 627 12.86 -30.55 -15.97
C VAL A 627 14.31 -30.06 -15.98
N TYR A 628 14.53 -28.85 -15.48
CA TYR A 628 15.83 -28.18 -15.47
C TYR A 628 16.42 -28.21 -14.06
N PRO A 629 17.54 -28.95 -13.82
CA PRO A 629 18.18 -29.03 -12.52
C PRO A 629 18.66 -27.68 -12.00
N GLU A 630 18.61 -27.48 -10.68
CA GLU A 630 19.14 -26.30 -9.97
C GLU A 630 18.49 -24.96 -10.36
N ARG A 631 17.42 -24.99 -11.17
CA ARG A 631 16.66 -23.79 -11.51
C ARG A 631 15.49 -23.64 -10.56
N ASP A 632 15.42 -22.48 -9.92
CA ASP A 632 14.24 -22.05 -9.16
C ASP A 632 13.18 -21.44 -10.10
N HIS A 633 12.16 -20.81 -9.53
CA HIS A 633 11.00 -20.32 -10.28
C HIS A 633 11.37 -19.34 -11.40
N VAL A 634 12.17 -18.31 -11.10
CA VAL A 634 12.56 -17.27 -12.07
C VAL A 634 13.85 -17.66 -12.81
N GLY A 635 14.78 -18.33 -12.12
CA GLY A 635 16.01 -18.84 -12.71
C GLY A 635 15.79 -19.83 -13.85
N LEU A 636 14.59 -20.41 -13.95
CA LEU A 636 14.16 -21.21 -15.10
C LEU A 636 14.16 -20.41 -16.42
N VAL A 637 13.72 -19.14 -16.40
CA VAL A 637 13.48 -18.35 -17.62
C VAL A 637 14.49 -17.22 -17.86
N GLN A 638 15.46 -17.04 -16.95
CA GLN A 638 16.57 -16.12 -17.17
C GLN A 638 17.35 -16.48 -18.44
N ALA A 639 17.97 -15.49 -19.07
CA ALA A 639 18.74 -15.66 -20.32
C ALA A 639 19.82 -16.76 -20.20
N GLU A 640 20.46 -16.89 -19.03
CA GLU A 640 21.52 -17.88 -18.77
C GLU A 640 21.00 -19.29 -18.45
N SER A 641 19.68 -19.47 -18.49
CA SER A 641 19.07 -20.77 -18.27
C SER A 641 19.32 -21.69 -19.45
N PRO A 642 19.63 -22.98 -19.24
CA PRO A 642 19.69 -23.97 -20.31
C PRO A 642 18.34 -24.10 -21.07
N LEU A 643 17.24 -23.67 -20.47
CA LEU A 643 15.94 -23.59 -21.15
C LEU A 643 15.96 -22.64 -22.34
N ALA A 644 16.70 -21.51 -22.29
CA ALA A 644 16.66 -20.50 -23.35
C ALA A 644 17.02 -21.08 -24.74
N PRO A 645 18.19 -21.71 -24.95
CA PRO A 645 18.51 -22.33 -26.23
C PRO A 645 17.63 -23.56 -26.55
N ASP A 646 17.07 -24.23 -25.55
CA ASP A 646 16.14 -25.34 -25.75
C ASP A 646 14.78 -24.89 -26.27
N LEU A 647 14.27 -23.78 -25.75
CA LEU A 647 13.00 -23.17 -26.10
C LEU A 647 13.04 -22.60 -27.52
N VAL A 648 14.14 -21.93 -27.88
CA VAL A 648 14.40 -21.45 -29.24
C VAL A 648 14.41 -22.61 -30.23
N ARG A 649 15.23 -23.65 -30.00
CA ARG A 649 15.26 -24.83 -30.89
C ARG A 649 13.92 -25.55 -30.99
N TRP A 650 13.23 -25.69 -29.86
CA TRP A 650 11.90 -26.29 -29.86
C TRP A 650 10.93 -25.47 -30.72
N THR A 651 10.98 -24.15 -30.62
CA THR A 651 10.15 -23.22 -31.39
C THR A 651 10.48 -23.27 -32.88
N GLU A 652 11.76 -23.27 -33.27
CA GLU A 652 12.18 -23.46 -34.66
C GLU A 652 11.59 -24.75 -35.25
N ALA A 653 11.67 -25.87 -34.54
CA ALA A 653 11.12 -27.14 -34.99
C ALA A 653 9.59 -27.08 -35.18
N ARG A 654 8.87 -26.34 -34.33
CA ARG A 654 7.42 -26.13 -34.48
C ARG A 654 7.08 -25.27 -35.68
N LEU A 655 7.81 -24.18 -35.88
CA LEU A 655 7.65 -23.29 -37.03
C LEU A 655 8.00 -24.00 -38.35
N ALA A 656 8.98 -24.90 -38.32
CA ALA A 656 9.33 -25.76 -39.46
C ALA A 656 8.34 -26.92 -39.72
N GLY A 657 7.33 -27.11 -38.86
CA GLY A 657 6.34 -28.19 -39.00
C GLY A 657 6.90 -29.58 -38.65
N GLU A 658 7.99 -29.65 -37.90
CA GLU A 658 8.54 -30.93 -37.46
C GLU A 658 7.63 -31.60 -36.42
N PRO A 659 7.40 -32.93 -36.54
CA PRO A 659 6.59 -33.67 -35.58
C PRO A 659 7.07 -33.45 -34.14
N PRO A 660 6.16 -33.25 -33.17
CA PRO A 660 6.55 -33.15 -31.78
C PRO A 660 7.12 -34.50 -31.29
N THR A 661 8.08 -34.42 -30.37
CA THR A 661 8.67 -35.57 -29.68
C THR A 661 8.22 -35.57 -28.22
N PRO A 662 6.97 -35.97 -27.92
CA PRO A 662 6.45 -35.93 -26.56
C PRO A 662 7.23 -36.93 -25.68
N THR A 663 7.48 -36.56 -24.43
CA THR A 663 8.15 -37.45 -23.45
C THR A 663 7.17 -38.47 -22.85
N CYS A 664 5.87 -38.20 -22.91
CA CYS A 664 4.81 -39.18 -22.70
C CYS A 664 3.95 -39.33 -23.97
N ALA A 665 3.93 -40.53 -24.54
CA ALA A 665 3.04 -40.83 -25.67
C ALA A 665 1.61 -41.09 -25.16
N ALA A 666 0.61 -40.61 -25.91
CA ALA A 666 -0.77 -41.07 -25.75
C ALA A 666 -0.79 -42.59 -25.95
N GLY A 667 -1.27 -43.32 -24.94
CA GLY A 667 -1.37 -44.78 -24.96
C GLY A 667 -2.39 -45.32 -25.93
#